data_AF-A0A928DCF2-F1
#
_entry.id   AF-A0A928DCF2-F1
#
_cell.length_a   1.000
_cell.length_b   1.000
_cell.length_c   1.000
_cell.angle_alpha   90.00
_cell.angle_beta   90.00
_cell.angle_gamma   90.00
#
_symmetry.space_group_name_H-M   'P 1'
#
loop_
_entity.id
_entity.type
_entity.pdbx_description
1 polymer ?
#
loop_
_entity_poly.entity_id
_entity_poly.type
_entity_poly.pdbx_seq_one_letter_code
_entity_poly.pdbx_strand_id
1 'polypeptide(L)'
;MNMKQKLLVPLLLAGVSAMAAPAVSNGGFESVNKKTDSYKAGLVKAGYTLQTPFQFPSSWRPSVNGIKNGFYKFPVAGVEGKNAIEFKGNIICSKFTGVKHADSVLEMTCKAKGNGGFFAYYLYSSSTFVGEVRAPIAASADWTDVKLSLKLPATSRGKKVTMIAIAFGSPNGMTIDAVKADVTSKAEAAAKAAPKKKWVKKGEIIDFVQGELKLPAKTVKTFKFKQKDNDTRQIRLVFQARIDWSTLSGYAPCLRIACNGVALDGDRILNKPLVFRTRSGGGRAWGEKGSYYLMYSNDFSDAIQTNTAYIYGLYEKEQEPYRFVFDLTGLTRHVGDNVITINATWIPLVFKDVYLEFDKEYQPRINDIKKNTVAPAPTGKLPDHTVRKIKPAAISVASAADKSIVMKAGPYNVAVATRLSMPNGKWLSAPVAPNAAKQVWKTPNYTMTRSIRKEANRIVVTDHFRNNTDKIVGVMVSNSVTLPGKAKRFLTAGRELVLSQFGLPATNSTIITEFDKGAFAFVFEDDLLRNQGSINRDGDNFTFSDKQLALTPKGSKTLEWSIYYADGADYFDLINAIRLNWGVNFKLTGPFSFPYGGGTKGIGVGFWNNANEATVKKYLSMRKVKTIITHVPGNYSIPPNKATREKPYLGHGTALQDKWFTAWRNQTRGMTAALKKFAPDVEVHCYIHKNLCSEQGNREKYKDSLPIKGGTYDKLSRTGVAAHYVPSRNNSYGKKLRETYLYMLDNLGTHIYMDEICLGVTETGKYTEWDEATVIIDPKTHEVKDTVSKPNLLQRPWMKDMMDEIAKRNRKLIGNAPPVTKALRDFKTIFFIEECMGESGLYSMHLSTPLGFCYKLGTEGFKHFKTCIDAGIVCFQYSAAFNDNCFPLTPMEVRKGYLIAKERIITGVSGTFGWDDNSDAELYLYNGKGELVKNTMIKKRTVDGKTVYDVRMPGDHLAIIVKK
;
A
#
# COMPACT_ATOMS: atom_id res chain seq x y z
N MET A 1 -8.37 43.71 -27.79
CA MET A 1 -8.04 43.94 -29.22
C MET A 1 -8.58 42.76 -30.02
N ASN A 2 -9.50 43.07 -30.96
CA ASN A 2 -10.17 42.22 -31.97
C ASN A 2 -9.18 41.36 -32.80
N MET A 3 -9.51 40.36 -33.64
CA MET A 3 -10.69 39.56 -34.04
C MET A 3 -10.13 38.44 -34.96
N LYS A 4 -10.81 37.28 -35.00
CA LYS A 4 -11.10 36.40 -36.16
C LYS A 4 -9.97 36.04 -37.17
N GLN A 5 -9.74 34.74 -37.39
CA GLN A 5 -10.34 33.98 -38.52
C GLN A 5 -9.90 32.50 -38.59
N LYS A 6 -10.93 31.63 -38.61
CA LYS A 6 -11.16 30.42 -39.43
C LYS A 6 -10.01 29.42 -39.67
N LEU A 7 -10.24 28.18 -39.21
CA LEU A 7 -10.12 27.02 -40.11
C LEU A 7 -11.12 25.92 -39.74
N LEU A 8 -11.62 25.27 -40.78
CA LEU A 8 -12.83 24.45 -40.86
C LEU A 8 -12.90 23.27 -39.89
N VAL A 9 -14.10 23.11 -39.33
CA VAL A 9 -14.67 21.83 -38.90
C VAL A 9 -15.06 21.02 -40.14
N PRO A 10 -14.85 19.69 -40.12
CA PRO A 10 -15.91 18.77 -40.49
C PRO A 10 -16.38 18.02 -39.24
N LEU A 11 -17.70 18.04 -39.04
CA LEU A 11 -18.42 17.11 -38.19
C LEU A 11 -17.99 15.68 -38.55
N LEU A 12 -17.64 14.88 -37.56
CA LEU A 12 -17.90 13.45 -37.59
C LEU A 12 -18.36 13.03 -36.19
N LEU A 13 -19.67 12.87 -36.07
CA LEU A 13 -20.30 12.05 -35.04
C LEU A 13 -19.58 10.70 -34.97
N ALA A 14 -19.14 10.31 -33.78
CA ALA A 14 -19.08 8.90 -33.37
C ALA A 14 -20.12 8.78 -32.26
N GLY A 15 -21.34 8.27 -32.46
CA GLY A 15 -21.64 7.13 -33.33
C GLY A 15 -20.80 5.97 -32.83
N VAL A 16 -21.36 5.11 -31.97
CA VAL A 16 -20.73 3.80 -31.69
C VAL A 16 -20.79 3.02 -33.00
N SER A 17 -19.84 3.26 -33.90
CA SER A 17 -19.57 2.38 -35.00
C SER A 17 -18.74 1.23 -34.44
N ALA A 18 -19.21 0.00 -34.65
CA ALA A 18 -18.35 -1.16 -34.52
C ALA A 18 -17.06 -0.86 -35.31
N MET A 19 -15.90 -1.03 -34.68
CA MET A 19 -14.64 -0.93 -35.39
C MET A 19 -14.68 -1.95 -36.53
N ALA A 20 -14.49 -1.50 -37.77
CA ALA A 20 -14.43 -2.41 -38.90
C ALA A 20 -13.24 -3.35 -38.68
N ALA A 21 -13.52 -4.66 -38.57
CA ALA A 21 -12.49 -5.68 -38.59
C ALA A 21 -11.60 -5.47 -39.82
N PRO A 22 -10.26 -5.69 -39.74
CA PRO A 22 -9.43 -5.65 -40.93
C PRO A 22 -10.01 -6.64 -41.96
N ALA A 23 -10.53 -6.12 -43.07
CA ALA A 23 -11.21 -6.94 -44.05
C ALA A 23 -10.22 -7.91 -44.71
N VAL A 24 -10.43 -9.20 -44.53
CA VAL A 24 -9.82 -10.22 -45.39
C VAL A 24 -10.53 -10.19 -46.73
N SER A 25 -9.82 -9.69 -47.75
CA SER A 25 -10.32 -9.74 -49.12
C SER A 25 -10.62 -11.20 -49.47
N ASN A 26 -11.90 -11.49 -49.70
CA ASN A 26 -12.41 -12.80 -50.10
C ASN A 26 -11.89 -13.98 -49.25
N GLY A 27 -12.00 -13.88 -47.91
CA GLY A 27 -11.55 -14.91 -46.97
C GLY A 27 -12.18 -16.30 -47.14
N GLY A 28 -13.35 -16.39 -47.78
CA GLY A 28 -14.03 -17.64 -48.16
C GLY A 28 -13.80 -18.08 -49.60
N PHE A 29 -12.91 -17.41 -50.35
CA PHE A 29 -12.57 -17.78 -51.73
C PHE A 29 -13.74 -17.75 -52.75
N GLU A 30 -14.85 -17.10 -52.41
CA GLU A 30 -16.09 -17.06 -53.21
C GLU A 30 -15.99 -16.25 -54.50
N SER A 31 -15.10 -15.26 -54.58
CA SER A 31 -14.92 -14.42 -55.78
C SER A 31 -14.29 -15.12 -57.00
N VAL A 32 -14.09 -16.44 -56.95
CA VAL A 32 -13.41 -17.21 -58.00
C VAL A 32 -14.39 -18.13 -58.72
N ASN A 33 -14.37 -18.11 -60.05
CA ASN A 33 -15.29 -18.93 -60.86
C ASN A 33 -14.65 -20.26 -61.28
N LYS A 34 -15.23 -21.37 -60.80
CA LYS A 34 -14.80 -22.75 -61.07
C LYS A 34 -14.65 -23.10 -62.55
N LYS A 35 -15.37 -22.43 -63.46
CA LYS A 35 -15.42 -22.79 -64.88
C LYS A 35 -14.41 -22.05 -65.77
N THR A 36 -13.88 -20.90 -65.32
CA THR A 36 -13.15 -19.99 -66.22
C THR A 36 -11.84 -19.46 -65.67
N ASP A 37 -11.58 -19.58 -64.36
CA ASP A 37 -10.37 -19.03 -63.75
C ASP A 37 -9.26 -20.09 -63.65
N SER A 38 -8.08 -19.80 -64.22
CA SER A 38 -6.87 -20.56 -63.91
C SER A 38 -6.47 -20.34 -62.44
N TYR A 39 -5.81 -21.31 -61.79
CA TYR A 39 -5.48 -21.22 -60.36
C TYR A 39 -4.78 -19.91 -59.95
N LYS A 40 -3.77 -19.48 -60.73
CA LYS A 40 -3.02 -18.24 -60.47
C LYS A 40 -3.91 -17.00 -60.64
N ALA A 41 -4.79 -16.99 -61.64
CA ALA A 41 -5.76 -15.90 -61.85
C ALA A 41 -6.85 -15.88 -60.76
N GLY A 42 -7.30 -17.05 -60.30
CA GLY A 42 -8.28 -17.21 -59.22
C GLY A 42 -7.73 -16.73 -57.86
N LEU A 43 -6.50 -17.10 -57.50
CA LEU A 43 -5.84 -16.59 -56.30
C LEU A 43 -5.70 -15.07 -56.30
N VAL A 44 -5.25 -14.50 -57.43
CA VAL A 44 -5.10 -13.04 -57.59
C VAL A 44 -6.46 -12.35 -57.49
N LYS A 45 -7.50 -12.89 -58.13
CA LYS A 45 -8.89 -12.40 -57.98
C LYS A 45 -9.41 -12.50 -56.55
N ALA A 46 -8.99 -13.52 -55.80
CA ALA A 46 -9.32 -13.67 -54.39
C ALA A 46 -8.47 -12.77 -53.46
N GLY A 47 -7.53 -11.97 -53.98
CA GLY A 47 -6.67 -11.10 -53.17
C GLY A 47 -5.47 -11.80 -52.52
N TYR A 48 -5.11 -12.98 -53.01
CA TYR A 48 -3.98 -13.78 -52.55
C TYR A 48 -2.86 -13.83 -53.60
N THR A 49 -1.64 -13.99 -53.12
CA THR A 49 -0.46 -14.20 -53.98
C THR A 49 0.17 -15.54 -53.66
N LEU A 50 0.52 -16.28 -54.71
CA LEU A 50 1.33 -17.49 -54.57
C LEU A 50 2.80 -17.08 -54.49
N GLN A 51 3.52 -17.55 -53.47
CA GLN A 51 4.96 -17.31 -53.37
C GLN A 51 5.72 -18.62 -53.40
N THR A 52 6.48 -18.80 -54.48
CA THR A 52 7.39 -19.92 -54.70
C THR A 52 8.71 -19.39 -55.29
N PRO A 53 9.90 -19.72 -54.75
CA PRO A 53 10.27 -19.95 -53.35
C PRO A 53 10.88 -18.68 -52.70
N PHE A 54 10.48 -18.35 -51.46
CA PHE A 54 11.24 -17.40 -50.63
C PHE A 54 12.61 -18.03 -50.27
N GLN A 55 13.70 -17.27 -50.38
CA GLN A 55 15.01 -17.69 -49.87
C GLN A 55 14.96 -17.74 -48.33
N PHE A 56 14.56 -18.88 -47.78
CA PHE A 56 14.76 -19.19 -46.36
C PHE A 56 16.23 -19.57 -46.09
N PRO A 57 16.73 -19.41 -44.84
CA PRO A 57 18.01 -19.98 -44.41
C PRO A 57 18.10 -21.46 -44.78
N SER A 58 19.29 -21.95 -45.13
CA SER A 58 19.50 -23.34 -45.58
C SER A 58 19.02 -24.40 -44.57
N SER A 59 18.99 -24.06 -43.27
CA SER A 59 18.45 -24.90 -42.20
C SER A 59 16.92 -25.08 -42.21
N TRP A 60 16.20 -24.33 -43.05
CA TRP A 60 14.73 -24.31 -43.14
C TRP A 60 14.22 -24.91 -44.46
N ARG A 61 15.11 -25.42 -45.31
CA ARG A 61 14.71 -26.16 -46.51
C ARG A 61 14.36 -27.59 -46.07
N PRO A 62 13.08 -28.03 -46.14
CA PRO A 62 12.82 -29.45 -46.07
C PRO A 62 13.47 -30.11 -47.31
N SER A 63 14.01 -31.31 -47.16
CA SER A 63 14.55 -32.09 -48.28
C SER A 63 13.38 -32.52 -49.18
N VAL A 64 13.01 -31.69 -50.15
CA VAL A 64 11.93 -32.02 -51.10
C VAL A 64 12.48 -32.03 -52.51
N ASN A 65 13.34 -33.01 -52.80
CA ASN A 65 13.60 -33.45 -54.17
C ASN A 65 12.29 -34.08 -54.70
N GLY A 66 11.48 -33.33 -55.45
CA GLY A 66 10.36 -33.92 -56.18
C GLY A 66 9.15 -33.05 -56.50
N ILE A 67 8.98 -31.84 -55.93
CA ILE A 67 7.81 -31.00 -56.26
C ILE A 67 8.09 -30.22 -57.56
N LYS A 68 8.07 -30.91 -58.71
CA LYS A 68 7.80 -30.27 -60.01
C LYS A 68 6.30 -30.00 -60.06
N ASN A 69 5.91 -28.71 -60.09
CA ASN A 69 4.53 -28.23 -60.24
C ASN A 69 3.53 -28.85 -59.25
N GLY A 70 3.55 -28.33 -58.01
CA GLY A 70 2.63 -28.75 -56.95
C GLY A 70 1.16 -28.76 -57.39
N PHE A 71 0.46 -29.84 -57.07
CA PHE A 71 -0.97 -30.00 -57.32
C PHE A 71 -1.76 -29.05 -56.42
N TYR A 72 -2.60 -28.22 -57.02
CA TYR A 72 -3.60 -27.40 -56.33
C TYR A 72 -4.98 -27.77 -56.86
N LYS A 73 -5.98 -27.89 -55.98
CA LYS A 73 -7.38 -28.08 -56.39
C LYS A 73 -8.19 -26.88 -55.96
N PHE A 74 -8.84 -26.24 -56.95
CA PHE A 74 -9.68 -25.07 -56.74
C PHE A 74 -10.89 -25.08 -57.68
N PRO A 75 -12.06 -24.62 -57.22
CA PRO A 75 -12.51 -24.61 -55.83
C PRO A 75 -12.95 -26.03 -55.43
N VAL A 76 -12.63 -26.40 -54.20
CA VAL A 76 -13.25 -27.53 -53.49
C VAL A 76 -14.42 -27.01 -52.65
N ALA A 77 -15.34 -27.88 -52.23
CA ALA A 77 -16.50 -27.45 -51.44
C ALA A 77 -16.04 -26.83 -50.11
N GLY A 78 -16.41 -25.57 -49.91
CA GLY A 78 -16.13 -24.79 -48.71
C GLY A 78 -17.09 -25.07 -47.56
N VAL A 79 -16.75 -24.50 -46.41
CA VAL A 79 -17.56 -24.47 -45.19
C VAL A 79 -18.29 -23.13 -45.04
N GLU A 80 -17.76 -22.05 -45.62
CA GLU A 80 -18.38 -20.73 -45.65
C GLU A 80 -18.64 -20.32 -47.11
N GLY A 81 -19.59 -21.00 -47.75
CA GLY A 81 -19.94 -20.76 -49.16
C GLY A 81 -19.70 -21.97 -50.05
N LYS A 82 -19.48 -21.73 -51.35
CA LYS A 82 -19.34 -22.79 -52.36
C LYS A 82 -17.88 -23.20 -52.60
N ASN A 83 -16.93 -22.37 -52.19
CA ASN A 83 -15.53 -22.49 -52.55
C ASN A 83 -14.61 -22.60 -51.33
N ALA A 84 -13.50 -23.31 -51.51
CA ALA A 84 -12.36 -23.37 -50.62
C ALA A 84 -11.12 -23.75 -51.44
N ILE A 85 -9.93 -23.66 -50.83
CA ILE A 85 -8.66 -23.93 -51.51
C ILE A 85 -7.91 -25.10 -50.91
N GLU A 86 -7.54 -26.08 -51.74
CA GLU A 86 -6.63 -27.17 -51.37
C GLU A 86 -5.24 -26.95 -52.01
N PHE A 87 -4.19 -27.04 -51.19
CA PHE A 87 -2.81 -26.85 -51.62
C PHE A 87 -1.87 -27.90 -50.99
N LYS A 88 -0.87 -28.33 -51.77
CA LYS A 88 0.16 -29.29 -51.36
C LYS A 88 1.54 -28.64 -51.36
N GLY A 89 2.21 -28.60 -50.21
CA GLY A 89 3.62 -28.18 -50.08
C GLY A 89 3.97 -26.74 -50.47
N ASN A 90 3.02 -25.80 -50.51
CA ASN A 90 3.24 -24.43 -51.00
C ASN A 90 2.64 -23.36 -50.07
N ILE A 91 3.11 -22.11 -50.24
CA ILE A 91 2.74 -20.93 -49.43
C ILE A 91 1.75 -20.05 -50.19
N ILE A 92 0.61 -19.75 -49.53
CA ILE A 92 -0.34 -18.75 -49.99
C ILE A 92 -0.25 -17.55 -49.05
N CYS A 93 -0.07 -16.35 -49.61
CA CYS A 93 0.08 -15.10 -48.87
C CYS A 93 -1.08 -14.14 -49.13
N SER A 94 -1.70 -13.64 -48.07
CA SER A 94 -2.55 -12.43 -48.13
C SER A 94 -1.87 -11.29 -47.39
N LYS A 95 -1.91 -10.08 -47.98
CA LYS A 95 -1.36 -8.86 -47.39
C LYS A 95 -2.48 -8.01 -46.80
N PHE A 96 -2.33 -7.66 -45.53
CA PHE A 96 -3.23 -6.76 -44.83
C PHE A 96 -2.49 -5.49 -44.46
N THR A 97 -3.01 -4.33 -44.83
CA THR A 97 -2.46 -3.03 -44.46
C THR A 97 -3.52 -2.19 -43.76
N GLY A 98 -3.30 -1.81 -42.49
CA GLY A 98 -4.21 -0.85 -41.85
C GLY A 98 -4.23 -0.72 -40.32
N VAL A 99 -3.55 -1.56 -39.53
CA VAL A 99 -3.74 -1.53 -38.07
C VAL A 99 -2.89 -0.44 -37.40
N LYS A 100 -3.49 0.68 -36.99
CA LYS A 100 -2.83 1.76 -36.20
C LYS A 100 -3.09 1.62 -34.69
N HIS A 101 -2.65 0.54 -34.02
CA HIS A 101 -2.90 0.39 -32.58
C HIS A 101 -1.73 -0.22 -31.80
N ALA A 102 -1.49 0.30 -30.59
CA ALA A 102 -0.58 -0.27 -29.59
C ALA A 102 -1.39 -1.05 -28.55
N ASP A 103 -0.83 -2.12 -28.01
CA ASP A 103 -1.44 -2.97 -26.96
C ASP A 103 -2.74 -3.71 -27.34
N SER A 104 -3.01 -3.86 -28.64
CA SER A 104 -4.07 -4.72 -29.16
C SER A 104 -3.59 -6.16 -29.36
N VAL A 105 -4.52 -7.10 -29.23
CA VAL A 105 -4.33 -8.49 -29.66
C VAL A 105 -4.97 -8.62 -31.03
N LEU A 106 -4.19 -9.04 -32.01
CA LEU A 106 -4.70 -9.43 -33.31
C LEU A 106 -5.07 -10.91 -33.24
N GLU A 107 -6.34 -11.23 -33.48
CA GLU A 107 -6.83 -12.60 -33.57
C GLU A 107 -7.14 -12.93 -35.02
N MET A 108 -6.69 -14.08 -35.47
CA MET A 108 -7.11 -14.61 -36.77
C MET A 108 -7.66 -16.00 -36.62
N THR A 109 -8.67 -16.28 -37.43
CA THR A 109 -9.32 -17.58 -37.48
C THR A 109 -9.41 -18.07 -38.92
N CYS A 110 -9.25 -19.37 -39.13
CA CYS A 110 -9.65 -20.04 -40.36
C CYS A 110 -10.17 -21.44 -40.04
N LYS A 111 -10.80 -22.08 -41.02
CA LYS A 111 -11.10 -23.51 -40.98
C LYS A 111 -10.12 -24.27 -41.84
N ALA A 112 -9.62 -25.40 -41.34
CA ALA A 112 -8.68 -26.25 -42.07
C ALA A 112 -9.03 -27.74 -41.97
N LYS A 113 -8.77 -28.50 -43.05
CA LYS A 113 -8.85 -29.97 -43.07
C LYS A 113 -7.80 -30.55 -44.02
N GLY A 114 -7.56 -31.86 -43.98
CA GLY A 114 -6.61 -32.57 -44.83
C GLY A 114 -5.47 -33.20 -44.02
N ASN A 115 -4.32 -33.42 -44.67
CA ASN A 115 -3.23 -34.25 -44.16
C ASN A 115 -2.23 -33.50 -43.26
N GLY A 116 -2.72 -32.56 -42.47
CA GLY A 116 -1.93 -31.77 -41.51
C GLY A 116 -0.99 -30.75 -42.16
N GLY A 117 -0.43 -29.87 -41.32
CA GLY A 117 0.41 -28.76 -41.76
C GLY A 117 0.67 -27.76 -40.64
N PHE A 118 0.96 -26.51 -41.00
CA PHE A 118 0.95 -25.42 -40.03
C PHE A 118 0.38 -24.15 -40.64
N PHE A 119 -0.22 -23.35 -39.78
CA PHE A 119 -0.67 -22.00 -40.09
C PHE A 119 0.22 -21.01 -39.34
N ALA A 120 0.77 -20.03 -40.04
CA ALA A 120 1.68 -19.05 -39.46
C ALA A 120 1.35 -17.63 -39.92
N TYR A 121 1.70 -16.66 -39.08
CA TYR A 121 1.64 -15.23 -39.40
C TYR A 121 2.99 -14.59 -39.18
N TYR A 122 3.38 -13.74 -40.13
CA TYR A 122 4.55 -12.88 -40.01
C TYR A 122 4.09 -11.44 -40.07
N LEU A 123 4.51 -10.67 -39.08
CA LEU A 123 4.16 -9.26 -38.95
C LEU A 123 5.33 -8.39 -39.39
N TYR A 124 5.07 -7.45 -40.29
CA TYR A 124 6.06 -6.49 -40.76
C TYR A 124 5.57 -5.05 -40.52
N SER A 125 6.47 -4.15 -40.14
CA SER A 125 6.22 -2.71 -40.09
C SER A 125 7.21 -2.04 -41.03
N SER A 126 6.73 -1.43 -42.12
CA SER A 126 7.58 -0.82 -43.15
C SER A 126 8.75 -1.74 -43.56
N SER A 127 8.43 -3.01 -43.87
CA SER A 127 9.38 -4.08 -44.26
C SER A 127 10.31 -4.63 -43.18
N THR A 128 10.23 -4.15 -41.93
CA THR A 128 10.97 -4.73 -40.78
C THR A 128 10.11 -5.80 -40.10
N PHE A 129 10.66 -7.00 -39.84
CA PHE A 129 9.97 -8.05 -39.10
C PHE A 129 9.72 -7.63 -37.64
N VAL A 130 8.50 -7.84 -37.17
CA VAL A 130 8.01 -7.39 -35.86
C VAL A 130 7.68 -8.58 -34.93
N GLY A 131 7.29 -9.72 -35.49
CA GLY A 131 6.99 -10.93 -34.72
C GLY A 131 6.25 -11.98 -35.54
N GLU A 132 6.22 -13.21 -35.02
CA GLU A 132 5.52 -14.35 -35.61
C GLU A 132 4.68 -15.11 -34.59
N VAL A 133 3.64 -15.79 -35.07
CA VAL A 133 2.92 -16.83 -34.32
C VAL A 133 2.57 -17.96 -35.28
N ARG A 134 2.68 -19.21 -34.82
CA ARG A 134 2.38 -20.41 -35.61
C ARG A 134 1.61 -21.43 -34.80
N ALA A 135 0.68 -22.12 -35.44
CA ALA A 135 -0.01 -23.28 -34.88
C ALA A 135 0.12 -24.48 -35.83
N PRO A 136 0.48 -25.67 -35.31
CA PRO A 136 0.35 -26.89 -36.08
C PRO A 136 -1.14 -27.18 -36.33
N ILE A 137 -1.45 -27.66 -37.54
CA ILE A 137 -2.78 -28.17 -37.90
C ILE A 137 -2.65 -29.69 -37.95
N ALA A 138 -3.41 -30.38 -37.11
CA ALA A 138 -3.47 -31.83 -37.12
C ALA A 138 -4.12 -32.34 -38.42
N ALA A 139 -3.74 -33.54 -38.84
CA ALA A 139 -4.44 -34.20 -39.94
C ALA A 139 -5.88 -34.53 -39.52
N SER A 140 -6.84 -34.13 -40.33
CA SER A 140 -8.27 -34.29 -40.05
C SER A 140 -9.05 -34.39 -41.36
N ALA A 141 -9.96 -35.36 -41.47
CA ALA A 141 -10.90 -35.41 -42.59
C ALA A 141 -11.98 -34.29 -42.48
N ASP A 142 -12.25 -33.85 -41.25
CA ASP A 142 -13.22 -32.82 -40.92
C ASP A 142 -12.60 -31.42 -40.79
N TRP A 143 -13.43 -30.39 -40.98
CA TRP A 143 -13.03 -28.99 -40.78
C TRP A 143 -12.75 -28.69 -39.32
N THR A 144 -11.56 -28.18 -39.05
CA THR A 144 -11.10 -27.76 -37.72
C THR A 144 -10.93 -26.25 -37.65
N ASP A 145 -11.33 -25.64 -36.54
CA ASP A 145 -11.11 -24.22 -36.29
C ASP A 145 -9.66 -23.98 -35.85
N VAL A 146 -8.97 -23.12 -36.57
CA VAL A 146 -7.61 -22.70 -36.27
C VAL A 146 -7.67 -21.26 -35.82
N LYS A 147 -7.24 -20.98 -34.60
CA LYS A 147 -7.19 -19.63 -34.02
C LYS A 147 -5.78 -19.29 -33.57
N LEU A 148 -5.29 -18.12 -33.98
CA LEU A 148 -4.00 -17.59 -33.57
C LEU A 148 -4.14 -16.16 -33.07
N SER A 149 -3.47 -15.85 -31.96
CA SER A 149 -3.51 -14.54 -31.34
C SER A 149 -2.09 -14.00 -31.20
N LEU A 150 -1.82 -12.80 -31.73
CA LEU A 150 -0.54 -12.13 -31.62
C LEU A 150 -0.71 -10.77 -30.94
N LYS A 151 0.07 -10.54 -29.87
CA LYS A 151 0.11 -9.23 -29.22
C LYS A 151 1.05 -8.30 -29.98
N LEU A 152 0.54 -7.14 -30.40
CA LEU A 152 1.36 -6.14 -31.08
C LEU A 152 2.34 -5.48 -30.07
N PRO A 153 3.66 -5.43 -30.37
CA PRO A 153 4.62 -4.80 -29.48
C PRO A 153 4.47 -3.27 -29.46
N ALA A 154 4.82 -2.62 -28.36
CA ALA A 154 4.69 -1.16 -28.22
C ALA A 154 5.44 -0.37 -29.32
N THR A 155 6.47 -0.96 -29.93
CA THR A 155 7.28 -0.39 -31.02
C THR A 155 6.53 -0.23 -32.35
N SER A 156 5.37 -0.88 -32.52
CA SER A 156 4.50 -0.74 -33.70
C SER A 156 3.48 0.40 -33.58
N ARG A 157 3.48 1.17 -32.47
CA ARG A 157 2.55 2.29 -32.23
C ARG A 157 2.59 3.33 -33.36
N GLY A 158 1.45 3.57 -33.99
CA GLY A 158 1.28 4.59 -35.04
C GLY A 158 1.85 4.23 -36.41
N LYS A 159 2.44 3.05 -36.59
CA LYS A 159 3.03 2.60 -37.87
C LYS A 159 2.02 1.76 -38.66
N LYS A 160 2.11 1.79 -40.00
CA LYS A 160 1.37 0.84 -40.85
C LYS A 160 2.00 -0.54 -40.69
N VAL A 161 1.19 -1.49 -40.24
CA VAL A 161 1.59 -2.89 -40.13
C VAL A 161 1.09 -3.64 -41.36
N THR A 162 2.01 -4.37 -42.01
CA THR A 162 1.74 -5.34 -43.07
C THR A 162 1.78 -6.73 -42.47
N MET A 163 0.69 -7.47 -42.58
CA MET A 163 0.64 -8.87 -42.16
C MET A 163 0.73 -9.79 -43.36
N ILE A 164 1.46 -10.89 -43.22
CA ILE A 164 1.54 -11.98 -44.18
C ILE A 164 1.02 -13.24 -43.48
N ALA A 165 -0.16 -13.71 -43.90
CA ALA A 165 -0.66 -15.03 -43.51
C ALA A 165 0.00 -16.08 -44.41
N ILE A 166 0.57 -17.13 -43.83
CA ILE A 166 1.19 -18.24 -44.55
C ILE A 166 0.56 -19.54 -44.05
N ALA A 167 -0.07 -20.27 -44.95
CA ALA A 167 -0.48 -21.63 -44.68
C ALA A 167 0.49 -22.59 -45.40
N PHE A 168 0.96 -23.62 -44.70
CA PHE A 168 1.82 -24.66 -45.25
C PHE A 168 1.09 -26.00 -45.14
N GLY A 169 0.72 -26.56 -46.29
CA GLY A 169 0.12 -27.89 -46.35
C GLY A 169 1.21 -28.95 -46.38
N SER A 170 0.97 -30.09 -45.74
CA SER A 170 1.85 -31.26 -45.94
C SER A 170 1.95 -31.61 -47.43
N PRO A 171 2.96 -32.41 -47.83
CA PRO A 171 3.06 -32.92 -49.20
C PRO A 171 1.79 -33.65 -49.68
N ASN A 172 0.97 -34.14 -48.73
CA ASN A 172 -0.26 -34.87 -49.00
C ASN A 172 -1.51 -33.98 -49.10
N GLY A 173 -1.39 -32.67 -48.84
CA GLY A 173 -2.41 -31.65 -49.09
C GLY A 173 -3.27 -31.23 -47.91
N MET A 174 -3.61 -29.95 -47.88
CA MET A 174 -4.46 -29.30 -46.87
C MET A 174 -5.43 -28.34 -47.55
N THR A 175 -6.67 -28.30 -47.06
CA THR A 175 -7.71 -27.38 -47.48
C THR A 175 -7.94 -26.33 -46.41
N ILE A 176 -8.04 -25.05 -46.79
CA ILE A 176 -8.44 -23.96 -45.88
C ILE A 176 -9.63 -23.18 -46.43
N ASP A 177 -10.39 -22.59 -45.51
CA ASP A 177 -11.54 -21.73 -45.81
C ASP A 177 -11.82 -20.76 -44.64
N ALA A 178 -12.75 -19.82 -44.81
CA ALA A 178 -13.27 -18.93 -43.76
C ALA A 178 -12.18 -18.10 -43.04
N VAL A 179 -11.20 -17.58 -43.78
CA VAL A 179 -10.10 -16.79 -43.20
C VAL A 179 -10.61 -15.43 -42.74
N LYS A 180 -10.49 -15.14 -41.44
CA LYS A 180 -10.95 -13.91 -40.78
C LYS A 180 -9.85 -13.32 -39.91
N ALA A 181 -9.84 -12.00 -39.78
CA ALA A 181 -8.94 -11.26 -38.92
C ALA A 181 -9.71 -10.23 -38.10
N ASP A 182 -9.52 -10.27 -36.79
CA ASP A 182 -10.12 -9.36 -35.82
C ASP A 182 -9.02 -8.68 -34.99
N VAL A 183 -9.18 -7.39 -34.72
CA VAL A 183 -8.33 -6.66 -33.77
C VAL A 183 -9.15 -6.42 -32.52
N THR A 184 -8.78 -7.07 -31.43
CA THR A 184 -9.39 -6.78 -30.12
C THR A 184 -8.46 -5.90 -29.32
N SER A 185 -8.94 -4.71 -28.94
CA SER A 185 -8.28 -3.93 -27.90
C SER A 185 -8.37 -4.70 -26.58
N LYS A 186 -7.35 -4.59 -25.72
CA LYS A 186 -7.36 -5.19 -24.38
C LYS A 186 -8.59 -4.73 -23.54
N ALA A 187 -9.17 -3.58 -23.88
CA ALA A 187 -10.39 -3.05 -23.29
C ALA A 187 -11.67 -3.82 -23.71
N GLU A 188 -11.77 -4.29 -24.96
CA GLU A 188 -12.94 -5.04 -25.45
C GLU A 188 -12.94 -6.51 -25.04
N ALA A 189 -11.77 -7.15 -24.97
CA ALA A 189 -11.65 -8.53 -24.47
C ALA A 189 -11.95 -8.61 -22.96
N ALA A 190 -11.49 -7.61 -22.18
CA ALA A 190 -11.84 -7.47 -20.77
C ALA A 190 -13.34 -7.21 -20.56
N ALA A 191 -13.96 -6.41 -21.44
CA ALA A 191 -15.41 -6.15 -21.40
C ALA A 191 -16.28 -7.35 -21.81
N LYS A 192 -15.75 -8.31 -22.60
CA LYS A 192 -16.44 -9.54 -23.03
C LYS A 192 -16.23 -10.73 -22.08
N ALA A 193 -15.08 -10.82 -21.40
CA ALA A 193 -14.72 -11.96 -20.54
C ALA A 193 -15.02 -11.76 -19.04
N ALA A 194 -15.34 -10.54 -18.60
CA ALA A 194 -15.91 -10.34 -17.28
C ALA A 194 -17.32 -10.94 -17.25
N PRO A 195 -17.69 -11.76 -16.24
CA PRO A 195 -19.10 -12.06 -16.01
C PRO A 195 -19.75 -10.73 -15.68
N LYS A 196 -20.36 -10.10 -16.68
CA LYS A 196 -21.34 -9.06 -16.42
C LYS A 196 -22.43 -9.79 -15.65
N LYS A 197 -22.43 -9.65 -14.32
CA LYS A 197 -23.70 -9.67 -13.58
C LYS A 197 -24.50 -8.55 -14.24
N LYS A 198 -25.25 -8.91 -15.29
CA LYS A 198 -26.19 -8.03 -15.94
C LYS A 198 -27.31 -7.92 -14.91
N TRP A 199 -27.13 -6.99 -13.98
CA TRP A 199 -28.16 -6.66 -13.00
C TRP A 199 -29.34 -6.16 -13.81
N VAL A 200 -30.37 -7.00 -13.86
CA VAL A 200 -31.67 -6.64 -14.42
C VAL A 200 -32.22 -5.55 -13.51
N LYS A 201 -32.52 -4.37 -14.08
CA LYS A 201 -33.30 -3.33 -13.40
C LYS A 201 -34.55 -4.01 -12.82
N LYS A 202 -34.64 -4.18 -11.50
CA LYS A 202 -35.78 -4.84 -10.85
C LYS A 202 -36.60 -3.75 -10.16
N GLY A 203 -37.84 -3.57 -10.59
CA GLY A 203 -38.78 -2.63 -9.98
C GLY A 203 -38.95 -1.31 -10.72
N GLU A 204 -39.68 -0.39 -10.08
CA GLU A 204 -39.99 0.93 -10.62
C GLU A 204 -38.78 1.86 -10.46
N ILE A 205 -38.50 2.68 -11.48
CA ILE A 205 -37.31 3.54 -11.53
C ILE A 205 -37.69 4.99 -11.80
N ILE A 206 -37.02 5.90 -11.10
CA ILE A 206 -37.01 7.34 -11.42
C ILE A 206 -35.60 7.72 -11.84
N ASP A 207 -35.39 7.90 -13.14
CA ASP A 207 -34.11 8.35 -13.70
C ASP A 207 -33.94 9.85 -13.52
N PHE A 208 -32.84 10.28 -12.91
CA PHE A 208 -32.46 11.69 -12.83
C PHE A 208 -31.39 12.08 -13.85
N VAL A 209 -30.45 11.17 -14.14
CA VAL A 209 -29.35 11.39 -15.07
C VAL A 209 -29.04 10.07 -15.80
N GLN A 210 -29.27 10.02 -17.11
CA GLN A 210 -28.98 8.85 -17.97
C GLN A 210 -27.59 8.88 -18.64
N GLY A 211 -26.81 9.95 -18.42
CA GLY A 211 -25.46 10.16 -18.97
C GLY A 211 -24.48 10.67 -17.92
N GLU A 212 -23.44 11.40 -18.34
CA GLU A 212 -22.51 12.03 -17.39
C GLU A 212 -23.03 13.39 -16.90
N LEU A 213 -23.01 13.58 -15.59
CA LEU A 213 -23.22 14.88 -14.94
C LEU A 213 -21.91 15.31 -14.29
N LYS A 214 -21.31 16.40 -14.78
CA LYS A 214 -20.16 17.05 -14.14
C LYS A 214 -20.62 18.05 -13.10
N LEU A 215 -20.09 17.93 -11.88
CA LEU A 215 -20.32 18.88 -10.79
C LEU A 215 -19.01 19.58 -10.44
N PRO A 216 -18.93 20.92 -10.55
CA PRO A 216 -17.76 21.68 -10.11
C PRO A 216 -17.52 21.55 -8.60
N ALA A 217 -16.30 21.88 -8.14
CA ALA A 217 -16.00 21.95 -6.71
C ALA A 217 -16.87 22.98 -5.99
N LYS A 218 -17.20 22.71 -4.71
CA LYS A 218 -18.04 23.54 -3.84
C LYS A 218 -19.46 23.76 -4.38
N THR A 219 -20.01 22.78 -5.10
CA THR A 219 -21.38 22.86 -5.64
C THR A 219 -22.30 21.81 -5.04
N VAL A 220 -23.59 22.13 -5.01
CA VAL A 220 -24.65 21.23 -4.55
C VAL A 220 -25.63 21.01 -5.70
N LYS A 221 -25.93 19.76 -6.00
CA LYS A 221 -26.99 19.35 -6.93
C LYS A 221 -28.15 18.77 -6.14
N THR A 222 -29.35 19.21 -6.48
CA THR A 222 -30.60 18.77 -5.85
C THR A 222 -31.46 18.00 -6.85
N PHE A 223 -31.98 16.86 -6.42
CA PHE A 223 -32.97 16.06 -7.15
C PHE A 223 -34.24 15.99 -6.32
N LYS A 224 -35.39 16.18 -6.96
CA LYS A 224 -36.70 16.12 -6.32
C LYS A 224 -37.48 14.94 -6.90
N PHE A 225 -38.22 14.25 -6.05
CA PHE A 225 -39.15 13.21 -6.48
C PHE A 225 -40.35 13.17 -5.54
N LYS A 226 -41.46 12.63 -6.01
CA LYS A 226 -42.72 12.56 -5.26
C LYS A 226 -43.12 11.11 -5.05
N GLN A 227 -43.43 10.75 -3.81
CA GLN A 227 -44.05 9.46 -3.49
C GLN A 227 -45.58 9.62 -3.46
N LYS A 228 -46.28 8.69 -4.10
CA LYS A 228 -47.74 8.77 -4.33
C LYS A 228 -48.55 7.91 -3.34
N ASP A 229 -47.90 6.97 -2.67
CA ASP A 229 -48.48 5.94 -1.82
C ASP A 229 -47.52 5.57 -0.68
N ASN A 230 -48.04 4.93 0.37
CA ASN A 230 -47.22 4.46 1.49
C ASN A 230 -46.35 3.26 1.08
N ASP A 231 -45.31 3.54 0.30
CA ASP A 231 -44.49 2.52 -0.31
C ASP A 231 -43.71 1.73 0.75
N THR A 232 -43.94 0.41 0.76
CA THR A 232 -43.27 -0.54 1.66
C THR A 232 -42.00 -1.12 1.04
N ARG A 233 -41.72 -0.81 -0.23
CA ARG A 233 -40.51 -1.23 -0.95
C ARG A 233 -39.26 -0.56 -0.40
N GLN A 234 -38.11 -1.20 -0.60
CA GLN A 234 -36.83 -0.58 -0.33
C GLN A 234 -36.55 0.49 -1.40
N ILE A 235 -36.20 1.70 -0.97
CA ILE A 235 -35.93 2.83 -1.87
C ILE A 235 -34.42 3.00 -1.94
N ARG A 236 -33.84 2.85 -3.13
CA ARG A 236 -32.39 2.87 -3.31
C ARG A 236 -31.98 4.01 -4.23
N LEU A 237 -31.01 4.81 -3.78
CA LEU A 237 -30.30 5.76 -4.63
C LEU A 237 -29.10 5.07 -5.27
N VAL A 238 -29.07 5.01 -6.59
CA VAL A 238 -28.01 4.37 -7.36
C VAL A 238 -27.31 5.39 -8.25
N PHE A 239 -25.99 5.35 -8.26
CA PHE A 239 -25.17 6.11 -9.20
C PHE A 239 -23.76 5.53 -9.34
N GLN A 240 -23.07 5.95 -10.39
CA GLN A 240 -21.62 5.86 -10.47
C GLN A 240 -21.00 7.24 -10.23
N ALA A 241 -19.90 7.32 -9.49
CA ALA A 241 -19.18 8.57 -9.23
C ALA A 241 -17.66 8.39 -9.25
N ARG A 242 -16.97 9.41 -9.78
CA ARG A 242 -15.50 9.54 -9.73
C ARG A 242 -15.12 11.01 -9.57
N ILE A 243 -13.88 11.26 -9.14
CA ILE A 243 -13.28 12.59 -9.21
C ILE A 243 -12.88 12.85 -10.67
N ASP A 244 -13.20 14.05 -11.20
CA ASP A 244 -12.84 14.41 -12.57
C ASP A 244 -11.32 14.64 -12.68
N TRP A 245 -10.60 13.63 -13.17
CA TRP A 245 -9.14 13.66 -13.28
C TRP A 245 -8.70 13.03 -14.60
N SER A 246 -7.57 13.45 -15.16
CA SER A 246 -7.13 12.98 -16.49
C SER A 246 -6.51 11.59 -16.50
N THR A 247 -6.24 10.99 -15.33
CA THR A 247 -5.65 9.65 -15.18
C THR A 247 -6.18 8.96 -13.92
N LEU A 248 -5.87 7.68 -13.76
CA LEU A 248 -5.95 7.05 -12.44
C LEU A 248 -4.99 7.75 -11.48
N SER A 249 -5.52 8.15 -10.32
CA SER A 249 -4.75 8.65 -9.16
C SER A 249 -5.41 8.14 -7.87
N GLY A 250 -5.04 8.67 -6.70
CA GLY A 250 -5.46 8.13 -5.40
C GLY A 250 -6.97 8.24 -5.12
N TYR A 251 -7.31 8.66 -3.91
CA TYR A 251 -8.69 8.85 -3.49
C TYR A 251 -8.79 10.04 -2.52
N ALA A 252 -9.95 10.67 -2.44
CA ALA A 252 -10.16 11.83 -1.59
C ALA A 252 -11.59 11.88 -1.03
N PRO A 253 -11.80 12.39 0.20
CA PRO A 253 -13.12 12.57 0.80
C PRO A 253 -13.75 13.83 0.22
N CYS A 254 -14.55 13.68 -0.84
CA CYS A 254 -15.01 14.81 -1.63
C CYS A 254 -16.52 14.86 -1.87
N LEU A 255 -17.26 13.82 -1.49
CA LEU A 255 -18.70 13.69 -1.71
C LEU A 255 -19.48 13.74 -0.38
N ARG A 256 -20.58 14.49 -0.34
CA ARG A 256 -21.60 14.36 0.72
C ARG A 256 -22.97 14.18 0.10
N ILE A 257 -23.82 13.39 0.74
CA ILE A 257 -25.18 13.09 0.27
C ILE A 257 -26.14 13.25 1.43
N ALA A 258 -27.31 13.83 1.17
CA ALA A 258 -28.41 13.90 2.14
C ALA A 258 -29.75 13.64 1.45
N CYS A 259 -30.71 13.10 2.21
CA CYS A 259 -32.11 12.97 1.82
C CYS A 259 -32.98 13.69 2.85
N ASN A 260 -33.84 14.61 2.39
CA ASN A 260 -34.69 15.45 3.24
C ASN A 260 -33.93 16.15 4.39
N GLY A 261 -32.70 16.61 4.10
CA GLY A 261 -31.83 17.27 5.09
C GLY A 261 -31.06 16.33 6.01
N VAL A 262 -31.33 15.01 5.97
CA VAL A 262 -30.61 14.00 6.75
C VAL A 262 -29.42 13.49 5.94
N ALA A 263 -28.21 13.69 6.47
CA ALA A 263 -26.99 13.15 5.85
C ALA A 263 -27.03 11.62 5.82
N LEU A 264 -26.62 11.04 4.70
CA LEU A 264 -26.43 9.60 4.59
C LEU A 264 -25.06 9.24 5.16
N ASP A 265 -24.99 8.21 6.00
CA ASP A 265 -23.75 7.61 6.48
C ASP A 265 -23.40 6.31 5.73
N GLY A 266 -22.15 5.85 5.88
CA GLY A 266 -21.63 4.67 5.20
C GLY A 266 -22.36 3.37 5.53
N ASP A 267 -23.11 3.31 6.64
CA ASP A 267 -23.97 2.20 7.03
C ASP A 267 -25.09 1.90 6.01
N ARG A 268 -25.48 2.90 5.22
CA ARG A 268 -26.53 2.78 4.19
C ARG A 268 -26.03 2.29 2.84
N ILE A 269 -24.72 2.08 2.67
CA ILE A 269 -24.17 1.47 1.45
C ILE A 269 -24.56 -0.01 1.41
N LEU A 270 -25.22 -0.44 0.33
CA LEU A 270 -25.72 -1.81 0.17
C LEU A 270 -24.81 -2.71 -0.68
N ASN A 271 -24.09 -2.15 -1.65
CA ASN A 271 -23.47 -2.93 -2.72
C ASN A 271 -21.99 -3.30 -2.51
N LYS A 272 -21.38 -2.90 -1.39
CA LYS A 272 -19.96 -3.19 -1.10
C LYS A 272 -19.66 -3.07 0.39
N PRO A 273 -18.62 -3.78 0.91
CA PRO A 273 -18.11 -3.52 2.25
C PRO A 273 -17.65 -2.07 2.42
N LEU A 274 -17.83 -1.51 3.62
CA LEU A 274 -17.52 -0.11 3.89
C LEU A 274 -16.02 0.20 3.76
N VAL A 275 -15.13 -0.74 4.07
CA VAL A 275 -13.68 -0.54 3.99
C VAL A 275 -13.16 -1.11 2.68
N PHE A 276 -12.28 -0.38 2.00
CA PHE A 276 -11.60 -0.83 0.80
C PHE A 276 -10.08 -0.84 0.99
N ARG A 277 -9.38 -1.77 0.32
CA ARG A 277 -7.91 -1.87 0.34
C ARG A 277 -7.29 -1.60 -1.02
N THR A 278 -6.11 -1.00 -1.02
CA THR A 278 -5.30 -0.77 -2.23
C THR A 278 -4.15 -1.75 -2.33
N ARG A 279 -3.63 -1.97 -3.55
CA ARG A 279 -2.47 -2.86 -3.80
C ARG A 279 -1.21 -2.47 -3.02
N SER A 280 -1.03 -1.19 -2.73
CA SER A 280 0.03 -0.66 -1.87
C SER A 280 -0.16 -0.92 -0.37
N GLY A 281 -1.21 -1.65 0.01
CA GLY A 281 -1.54 -1.95 1.42
C GLY A 281 -2.15 -0.76 2.17
N GLY A 282 -2.57 0.29 1.45
CA GLY A 282 -3.39 1.37 2.00
C GLY A 282 -4.88 1.01 1.98
N GLY A 283 -5.72 2.01 2.25
CA GLY A 283 -7.17 1.84 2.24
C GLY A 283 -7.87 2.81 3.19
N ARG A 284 -9.19 2.97 3.01
CA ARG A 284 -10.07 3.78 3.87
C ARG A 284 -11.47 3.18 3.91
N ALA A 285 -12.32 3.72 4.78
CA ALA A 285 -13.75 3.56 4.65
C ALA A 285 -14.27 4.42 3.49
N TRP A 286 -15.22 3.90 2.70
CA TRP A 286 -15.90 4.63 1.63
C TRP A 286 -16.69 5.83 2.15
N GLY A 287 -17.23 5.75 3.38
CA GLY A 287 -18.00 6.83 4.01
C GLY A 287 -17.78 6.91 5.51
N GLU A 288 -17.50 8.11 6.02
CA GLU A 288 -17.38 8.41 7.45
C GLU A 288 -18.03 9.78 7.75
N LYS A 289 -18.98 9.83 8.68
CA LYS A 289 -19.67 11.05 9.13
C LYS A 289 -20.23 11.89 7.98
N GLY A 290 -20.95 11.25 7.07
CA GLY A 290 -21.56 11.87 5.90
C GLY A 290 -20.61 12.34 4.80
N SER A 291 -19.30 12.03 4.91
CA SER A 291 -18.29 12.34 3.90
C SER A 291 -17.77 11.07 3.23
N TYR A 292 -17.74 11.06 1.90
CA TYR A 292 -17.44 9.88 1.09
C TYR A 292 -16.18 10.06 0.27
N TYR A 293 -15.38 8.98 0.23
CA TYR A 293 -14.19 8.87 -0.59
C TYR A 293 -14.56 8.44 -2.00
N LEU A 294 -14.03 9.15 -2.99
CA LEU A 294 -14.11 8.77 -4.41
C LEU A 294 -12.72 8.61 -4.99
N MET A 295 -12.64 7.81 -6.06
CA MET A 295 -11.41 7.52 -6.79
C MET A 295 -11.15 8.59 -7.86
N TYR A 296 -9.88 9.00 -8.01
CA TYR A 296 -9.46 9.81 -9.15
C TYR A 296 -9.34 8.93 -10.39
N SER A 297 -10.10 9.25 -11.43
CA SER A 297 -10.07 8.49 -12.68
C SER A 297 -10.50 9.35 -13.86
N ASN A 298 -9.97 9.01 -15.03
CA ASN A 298 -10.37 9.57 -16.33
C ASN A 298 -11.67 8.99 -16.86
N ASP A 299 -12.05 7.81 -16.39
CA ASP A 299 -13.25 7.11 -16.82
C ASP A 299 -13.78 6.18 -15.71
N PHE A 300 -14.84 5.44 -16.03
CA PHE A 300 -15.44 4.43 -15.14
C PHE A 300 -14.92 3.01 -15.46
N SER A 301 -13.71 2.87 -16.00
CA SER A 301 -13.17 1.56 -16.41
C SER A 301 -12.65 0.73 -15.23
N ASP A 302 -12.69 -0.59 -15.42
CA ASP A 302 -12.12 -1.56 -14.47
C ASP A 302 -10.58 -1.50 -14.39
N ALA A 303 -9.92 -0.54 -15.06
CA ALA A 303 -8.47 -0.37 -14.98
C ALA A 303 -7.98 -0.18 -13.54
N ILE A 304 -8.78 0.46 -12.68
CA ILE A 304 -8.48 0.59 -11.25
C ILE A 304 -8.38 -0.77 -10.53
N GLN A 305 -9.10 -1.80 -11.02
CA GLN A 305 -9.06 -3.15 -10.47
C GLN A 305 -8.17 -4.11 -11.27
N THR A 306 -7.96 -3.88 -12.56
CA THR A 306 -7.26 -4.82 -13.45
C THR A 306 -5.81 -4.44 -13.73
N ASN A 307 -5.44 -3.17 -13.55
CA ASN A 307 -4.05 -2.75 -13.66
C ASN A 307 -3.27 -3.18 -12.40
N THR A 308 -2.60 -4.34 -12.49
CA THR A 308 -1.87 -4.94 -11.37
C THR A 308 -0.65 -4.12 -10.92
N ALA A 309 -0.14 -3.23 -11.77
CA ALA A 309 0.95 -2.31 -11.42
C ALA A 309 0.44 -1.04 -10.70
N TYR A 310 -0.88 -0.81 -10.67
CA TYR A 310 -1.42 0.43 -10.14
C TYR A 310 -1.53 0.40 -8.62
N ILE A 311 -0.71 1.22 -7.95
CA ILE A 311 -0.51 1.19 -6.49
C ILE A 311 -1.79 1.48 -5.68
N TYR A 312 -2.67 2.36 -6.17
CA TYR A 312 -3.94 2.68 -5.51
C TYR A 312 -5.10 1.82 -6.04
N GLY A 313 -4.82 0.87 -6.94
CA GLY A 313 -5.84 0.00 -7.47
C GLY A 313 -6.41 -0.91 -6.39
N LEU A 314 -7.71 -1.18 -6.47
CA LEU A 314 -8.40 -2.10 -5.58
C LEU A 314 -8.21 -3.53 -6.08
N TYR A 315 -7.89 -4.46 -5.19
CA TYR A 315 -7.68 -5.87 -5.55
C TYR A 315 -8.80 -6.79 -5.05
N GLU A 316 -9.59 -6.33 -4.08
CA GLU A 316 -10.77 -7.01 -3.55
C GLU A 316 -11.88 -6.99 -4.62
N LYS A 317 -12.44 -8.16 -4.93
CA LYS A 317 -13.40 -8.34 -6.04
C LYS A 317 -14.79 -7.80 -5.69
N GLU A 318 -15.12 -7.81 -4.40
CA GLU A 318 -16.36 -7.33 -3.82
C GLU A 318 -16.45 -5.79 -3.75
N GLN A 319 -15.35 -5.09 -4.03
CA GLN A 319 -15.36 -3.63 -4.13
C GLN A 319 -15.84 -3.21 -5.52
N GLU A 320 -16.91 -2.41 -5.61
CA GLU A 320 -17.26 -1.72 -6.87
C GLU A 320 -16.75 -0.26 -6.79
N PRO A 321 -15.64 0.10 -7.46
CA PRO A 321 -14.87 1.33 -7.18
C PRO A 321 -15.66 2.63 -7.41
N TYR A 322 -16.58 2.61 -8.37
CA TYR A 322 -17.32 3.81 -8.78
C TYR A 322 -18.80 3.74 -8.47
N ARG A 323 -19.38 2.56 -8.32
CA ARG A 323 -20.84 2.39 -8.18
C ARG A 323 -21.23 2.45 -6.71
N PHE A 324 -22.20 3.29 -6.38
CA PHE A 324 -22.77 3.41 -5.04
C PHE A 324 -24.26 3.08 -5.08
N VAL A 325 -24.71 2.33 -4.08
CA VAL A 325 -26.13 2.02 -3.84
C VAL A 325 -26.43 2.36 -2.39
N PHE A 326 -27.26 3.37 -2.16
CA PHE A 326 -27.65 3.83 -0.83
C PHE A 326 -29.09 3.47 -0.51
N ASP A 327 -29.33 2.90 0.68
CA ASP A 327 -30.67 2.71 1.21
C ASP A 327 -31.26 4.02 1.77
N LEU A 328 -32.29 4.54 1.10
CA LEU A 328 -33.05 5.72 1.54
C LEU A 328 -34.26 5.37 2.41
N THR A 329 -34.58 4.09 2.61
CA THR A 329 -35.75 3.68 3.39
C THR A 329 -35.67 4.25 4.81
N GLY A 330 -36.79 4.83 5.24
CA GLY A 330 -36.95 5.54 6.51
C GLY A 330 -36.42 6.99 6.52
N LEU A 331 -35.87 7.49 5.42
CA LEU A 331 -35.51 8.92 5.25
C LEU A 331 -36.49 9.68 4.35
N THR A 332 -37.28 8.96 3.56
CA THR A 332 -38.28 9.53 2.67
C THR A 332 -39.61 9.72 3.39
N ARG A 333 -40.35 10.76 3.01
CA ARG A 333 -41.76 10.92 3.34
C ARG A 333 -42.55 9.97 2.46
N HIS A 334 -43.32 9.09 3.10
CA HIS A 334 -44.15 8.08 2.45
C HIS A 334 -45.15 8.67 1.45
N VAL A 335 -45.70 9.85 1.69
CA VAL A 335 -46.53 10.57 0.72
C VAL A 335 -46.02 12.00 0.61
N GLY A 336 -45.84 12.48 -0.63
CA GLY A 336 -45.42 13.85 -0.93
C GLY A 336 -43.98 14.01 -1.40
N ASP A 337 -43.49 15.24 -1.32
CA ASP A 337 -42.22 15.63 -1.94
C ASP A 337 -41.02 15.24 -1.08
N ASN A 338 -40.04 14.67 -1.76
CA ASN A 338 -38.76 14.26 -1.22
C ASN A 338 -37.62 14.92 -1.99
N VAL A 339 -36.52 15.18 -1.30
CA VAL A 339 -35.36 15.88 -1.83
C VAL A 339 -34.08 15.10 -1.55
N ILE A 340 -33.25 14.91 -2.57
CA ILE A 340 -31.90 14.36 -2.45
C ILE A 340 -30.92 15.46 -2.83
N THR A 341 -29.90 15.67 -2.00
CA THR A 341 -28.81 16.61 -2.27
C THR A 341 -27.49 15.88 -2.37
N ILE A 342 -26.75 16.15 -3.43
CA ILE A 342 -25.37 15.70 -3.67
C ILE A 342 -24.46 16.91 -3.63
N ASN A 343 -23.43 16.89 -2.78
CA ASN A 343 -22.50 18.00 -2.60
C ASN A 343 -21.07 17.57 -2.98
N ALA A 344 -20.52 18.25 -3.99
CA ALA A 344 -19.11 18.20 -4.36
C ALA A 344 -18.34 19.21 -3.50
N THR A 345 -17.64 18.72 -2.49
CA THR A 345 -17.13 19.59 -1.41
C THR A 345 -15.97 20.50 -1.83
N TRP A 346 -14.91 19.97 -2.42
CA TRP A 346 -13.71 20.76 -2.77
C TRP A 346 -13.00 20.32 -4.06
N ILE A 347 -13.49 19.27 -4.75
CA ILE A 347 -12.96 18.80 -6.04
C ILE A 347 -14.13 18.57 -7.01
N PRO A 348 -13.97 18.84 -8.32
CA PRO A 348 -14.97 18.48 -9.32
C PRO A 348 -15.21 16.97 -9.40
N LEU A 349 -16.47 16.59 -9.55
CA LEU A 349 -16.94 15.21 -9.61
C LEU A 349 -17.65 14.92 -10.94
N VAL A 350 -17.59 13.67 -11.39
CA VAL A 350 -18.41 13.17 -12.49
C VAL A 350 -19.32 12.08 -11.96
N PHE A 351 -20.62 12.25 -12.16
CA PHE A 351 -21.65 11.25 -11.88
C PHE A 351 -22.14 10.63 -13.18
N LYS A 352 -22.57 9.38 -13.12
CA LYS A 352 -23.20 8.68 -14.23
C LYS A 352 -24.33 7.79 -13.70
N ASP A 353 -25.41 7.67 -14.48
CA ASP A 353 -26.55 6.79 -14.20
C ASP A 353 -27.14 7.06 -12.80
N VAL A 354 -27.56 8.30 -12.53
CA VAL A 354 -28.17 8.67 -11.23
C VAL A 354 -29.67 8.41 -11.28
N TYR A 355 -30.16 7.48 -10.47
CA TYR A 355 -31.58 7.12 -10.41
C TYR A 355 -32.01 6.60 -9.04
N LEU A 356 -33.33 6.55 -8.83
CA LEU A 356 -33.96 5.82 -7.74
C LEU A 356 -34.53 4.50 -8.24
N GLU A 357 -34.39 3.47 -7.41
CA GLU A 357 -34.99 2.14 -7.61
C GLU A 357 -35.92 1.85 -6.42
N PHE A 358 -37.14 1.38 -6.72
CA PHE A 358 -38.11 0.90 -5.74
C PHE A 358 -38.25 -0.62 -5.86
N ASP A 359 -37.64 -1.34 -4.92
CA ASP A 359 -37.53 -2.79 -4.97
C ASP A 359 -38.31 -3.48 -3.84
N LYS A 360 -39.09 -4.51 -4.20
CA LYS A 360 -39.83 -5.33 -3.25
C LYS A 360 -38.91 -6.28 -2.48
N GLU A 361 -37.78 -6.68 -3.06
CA GLU A 361 -36.78 -7.53 -2.41
C GLU A 361 -35.86 -6.66 -1.53
N TYR A 362 -35.96 -6.78 -0.20
CA TYR A 362 -35.14 -5.99 0.71
C TYR A 362 -33.69 -6.49 0.76
N GLN A 363 -32.72 -5.63 0.44
CA GLN A 363 -31.29 -5.92 0.63
C GLN A 363 -30.85 -5.50 2.04
N PRO A 364 -30.16 -6.38 2.80
CA PRO A 364 -29.68 -6.04 4.12
C PRO A 364 -28.60 -4.95 4.06
N ARG A 365 -28.62 -4.04 5.04
CA ARG A 365 -27.54 -3.05 5.23
C ARG A 365 -26.31 -3.74 5.82
N ILE A 366 -25.47 -4.33 4.96
CA ILE A 366 -24.27 -5.07 5.35
C ILE A 366 -23.27 -4.23 6.18
N ASN A 367 -23.35 -2.90 6.10
CA ASN A 367 -22.48 -1.96 6.78
C ASN A 367 -23.13 -1.30 8.02
N ASP A 368 -24.38 -1.63 8.33
CA ASP A 368 -25.10 -1.06 9.48
C ASP A 368 -24.59 -1.69 10.77
N ILE A 369 -23.62 -1.04 11.41
CA ILE A 369 -23.06 -1.45 12.70
C ILE A 369 -24.12 -1.45 13.81
N LYS A 370 -25.21 -0.67 13.68
CA LYS A 370 -26.32 -0.68 14.66
C LYS A 370 -27.23 -1.90 14.48
N LYS A 371 -27.27 -2.50 13.28
CA LYS A 371 -27.99 -3.77 12.99
C LYS A 371 -27.09 -5.00 12.91
N ASN A 372 -25.78 -4.86 12.75
CA ASN A 372 -24.82 -5.89 13.11
C ASN A 372 -24.87 -6.00 14.63
N THR A 373 -25.73 -6.90 15.11
CA THR A 373 -25.82 -7.26 16.53
C THR A 373 -24.42 -7.39 17.09
N VAL A 374 -24.12 -6.59 18.12
CA VAL A 374 -22.97 -6.82 18.99
C VAL A 374 -22.89 -8.32 19.21
N ALA A 375 -21.80 -8.94 18.76
CA ALA A 375 -21.68 -10.39 18.87
C ALA A 375 -21.91 -10.76 20.35
N PRO A 376 -22.90 -11.61 20.66
CA PRO A 376 -23.19 -11.93 22.04
C PRO A 376 -21.99 -12.64 22.68
N ALA A 377 -21.92 -12.62 24.01
CA ALA A 377 -20.91 -13.40 24.72
C ALA A 377 -20.96 -14.88 24.30
N PRO A 378 -19.82 -15.52 24.00
CA PRO A 378 -19.81 -16.91 23.57
C PRO A 378 -20.27 -17.85 24.69
N THR A 379 -21.10 -18.83 24.33
CA THR A 379 -21.61 -19.87 25.25
C THR A 379 -20.78 -21.16 25.21
N GLY A 380 -20.03 -21.40 24.13
CA GLY A 380 -19.24 -22.62 23.90
C GLY A 380 -17.81 -22.60 24.45
N LYS A 381 -16.95 -23.46 23.90
CA LYS A 381 -15.52 -23.52 24.22
C LYS A 381 -14.84 -22.19 23.90
N LEU A 382 -14.05 -21.68 24.85
CA LEU A 382 -13.28 -20.46 24.67
C LEU A 382 -11.96 -20.74 23.94
N PRO A 383 -11.53 -19.87 23.01
CA PRO A 383 -10.18 -19.90 22.48
C PRO A 383 -9.15 -19.68 23.59
N ASP A 384 -8.02 -20.38 23.50
CA ASP A 384 -6.90 -20.19 24.42
C ASP A 384 -6.00 -19.02 23.97
N HIS A 385 -5.91 -18.03 24.84
CA HIS A 385 -5.13 -16.81 24.72
C HIS A 385 -4.21 -16.61 25.94
N THR A 386 -3.89 -17.68 26.66
CA THR A 386 -2.81 -17.65 27.65
C THR A 386 -1.48 -17.35 26.96
N VAL A 387 -0.54 -16.76 27.71
CA VAL A 387 0.79 -16.42 27.18
C VAL A 387 1.45 -17.67 26.59
N ARG A 388 1.95 -17.54 25.36
CA ARG A 388 2.55 -18.62 24.59
C ARG A 388 4.06 -18.53 24.69
N LYS A 389 4.67 -19.60 25.16
CA LYS A 389 6.12 -19.81 24.98
C LYS A 389 6.34 -20.26 23.54
N ILE A 390 6.75 -19.34 22.67
CA ILE A 390 7.19 -19.69 21.31
C ILE A 390 8.39 -20.62 21.47
N LYS A 391 8.20 -21.90 21.13
CA LYS A 391 9.30 -22.86 21.07
C LYS A 391 10.12 -22.56 19.82
N PRO A 392 11.38 -22.13 19.95
CA PRO A 392 12.23 -21.94 18.79
C PRO A 392 12.38 -23.28 18.08
N ALA A 393 12.17 -23.31 16.77
CA ALA A 393 12.42 -24.51 15.99
C ALA A 393 13.93 -24.76 15.88
N ALA A 394 14.32 -26.02 15.70
CA ALA A 394 15.68 -26.37 15.36
C ALA A 394 16.01 -25.83 13.95
N ILE A 395 16.71 -24.70 13.90
CA ILE A 395 17.17 -24.10 12.65
C ILE A 395 18.56 -24.66 12.33
N SER A 396 18.78 -25.11 11.11
CA SER A 396 20.12 -25.43 10.60
C SER A 396 20.41 -24.67 9.32
N VAL A 397 21.70 -24.35 9.12
CA VAL A 397 22.20 -23.71 7.91
C VAL A 397 22.96 -24.77 7.13
N ALA A 398 22.59 -24.96 5.87
CA ALA A 398 23.32 -25.76 4.91
C ALA A 398 23.67 -24.92 3.67
N SER A 399 24.58 -25.44 2.85
CA SER A 399 24.75 -24.97 1.47
C SER A 399 23.96 -25.90 0.56
N ALA A 400 23.16 -25.36 -0.37
CA ALA A 400 22.62 -26.16 -1.47
C ALA A 400 23.71 -26.52 -2.49
N ALA A 401 23.36 -27.39 -3.44
CA ALA A 401 24.23 -27.75 -4.57
C ALA A 401 24.57 -26.53 -5.45
N ASP A 402 23.66 -25.54 -5.53
CA ASP A 402 23.88 -24.25 -6.18
C ASP A 402 24.62 -23.22 -5.31
N LYS A 403 25.04 -23.63 -4.11
CA LYS A 403 25.75 -22.82 -3.12
C LYS A 403 24.93 -21.64 -2.57
N SER A 404 23.61 -21.73 -2.50
CA SER A 404 22.77 -20.79 -1.73
C SER A 404 22.80 -21.08 -0.21
N ILE A 405 22.47 -20.08 0.62
CA ILE A 405 22.20 -20.30 2.05
C ILE A 405 20.89 -21.05 2.16
N VAL A 406 20.91 -22.29 2.62
CA VAL A 406 19.69 -23.05 2.91
C VAL A 406 19.43 -23.03 4.40
N MET A 407 18.34 -22.39 4.79
CA MET A 407 17.76 -22.54 6.11
C MET A 407 16.84 -23.75 6.09
N LYS A 408 17.17 -24.79 6.87
CA LYS A 408 16.27 -25.90 7.15
C LYS A 408 15.61 -25.66 8.50
N ALA A 409 14.29 -25.62 8.52
CA ALA A 409 13.51 -25.39 9.72
C ALA A 409 12.17 -26.15 9.65
N GLY A 410 11.96 -27.07 10.58
CA GLY A 410 10.84 -28.01 10.52
C GLY A 410 10.84 -28.81 9.20
N PRO A 411 9.70 -28.91 8.49
CA PRO A 411 9.61 -29.58 7.19
C PRO A 411 10.06 -28.71 6.01
N TYR A 412 10.46 -27.45 6.27
CA TYR A 412 10.68 -26.46 5.22
C TYR A 412 12.16 -26.20 4.98
N ASN A 413 12.47 -25.96 3.71
CA ASN A 413 13.76 -25.45 3.25
C ASN A 413 13.53 -24.10 2.57
N VAL A 414 14.25 -23.07 3.02
CA VAL A 414 14.31 -21.76 2.37
C VAL A 414 15.73 -21.56 1.89
N ALA A 415 15.89 -21.19 0.61
CA ALA A 415 17.20 -20.88 0.04
C ALA A 415 17.36 -19.38 -0.20
N VAL A 416 18.55 -18.83 0.07
CA VAL A 416 18.91 -17.44 -0.23
C VAL A 416 20.16 -17.42 -1.09
N ALA A 417 19.99 -17.01 -2.35
CA ALA A 417 21.08 -16.79 -3.30
C ALA A 417 21.45 -15.31 -3.35
N THR A 418 22.75 -14.99 -3.20
CA THR A 418 23.24 -13.62 -3.21
C THR A 418 24.02 -13.33 -4.48
N ARG A 419 23.80 -12.15 -5.05
CA ARG A 419 24.65 -11.58 -6.11
C ARG A 419 25.09 -10.16 -5.79
N LEU A 420 26.27 -9.81 -6.27
CA LEU A 420 26.98 -8.56 -6.01
C LEU A 420 27.29 -7.84 -7.32
N SER A 421 27.08 -6.52 -7.38
CA SER A 421 27.41 -5.73 -8.56
C SER A 421 28.92 -5.67 -8.80
N MET A 422 29.34 -5.87 -10.04
CA MET A 422 30.69 -5.64 -10.54
C MET A 422 30.68 -4.54 -11.62
N PRO A 423 31.83 -3.92 -11.92
CA PRO A 423 31.94 -2.95 -13.01
C PRO A 423 31.39 -3.47 -14.36
N ASN A 424 30.98 -2.54 -15.22
CA ASN A 424 30.46 -2.81 -16.56
C ASN A 424 29.19 -3.68 -16.56
N GLY A 425 28.34 -3.55 -15.54
CA GLY A 425 27.06 -4.27 -15.46
C GLY A 425 27.16 -5.74 -15.10
N LYS A 426 28.36 -6.25 -14.80
CA LYS A 426 28.55 -7.65 -14.46
C LYS A 426 28.06 -7.96 -13.05
N TRP A 427 27.71 -9.21 -12.79
CA TRP A 427 27.30 -9.68 -11.47
C TRP A 427 28.21 -10.82 -11.01
N LEU A 428 28.66 -10.75 -9.76
CA LEU A 428 29.31 -11.86 -9.08
C LEU A 428 28.25 -12.62 -8.29
N SER A 429 28.01 -13.88 -8.62
CA SER A 429 27.31 -14.79 -7.72
C SER A 429 28.20 -15.00 -6.48
N ALA A 430 27.62 -14.87 -5.28
CA ALA A 430 28.32 -15.03 -4.02
C ALA A 430 27.94 -16.37 -3.38
N PRO A 431 28.48 -17.50 -3.89
CA PRO A 431 28.15 -18.82 -3.39
C PRO A 431 28.64 -19.01 -1.96
N VAL A 432 27.82 -19.67 -1.15
CA VAL A 432 28.05 -19.98 0.25
C VAL A 432 28.74 -21.32 0.38
N ALA A 433 29.93 -21.34 0.98
CA ALA A 433 30.61 -22.59 1.31
C ALA A 433 29.86 -23.34 2.44
N PRO A 434 29.71 -24.69 2.36
CA PRO A 434 29.11 -25.48 3.43
C PRO A 434 29.83 -25.23 4.76
N ASN A 435 29.08 -25.04 5.85
CA ASN A 435 29.59 -24.88 7.22
C ASN A 435 30.52 -23.67 7.49
N ALA A 436 30.70 -22.76 6.53
CA ALA A 436 31.56 -21.59 6.71
C ALA A 436 30.84 -20.46 7.46
N ALA A 437 31.18 -20.26 8.73
CA ALA A 437 30.67 -19.17 9.56
C ALA A 437 31.04 -17.77 9.03
N LYS A 438 32.15 -17.67 8.28
CA LYS A 438 32.65 -16.43 7.68
C LYS A 438 33.10 -16.69 6.25
N GLN A 439 32.76 -15.77 5.35
CA GLN A 439 33.02 -15.90 3.92
C GLN A 439 33.40 -14.55 3.30
N VAL A 440 34.27 -14.58 2.29
CA VAL A 440 34.82 -13.38 1.68
C VAL A 440 34.73 -13.47 0.16
N TRP A 441 34.15 -12.45 -0.46
CA TRP A 441 34.14 -12.27 -1.92
C TRP A 441 34.83 -10.96 -2.27
N LYS A 442 35.76 -11.03 -3.22
CA LYS A 442 36.50 -9.88 -3.73
C LYS A 442 35.96 -9.48 -5.09
N THR A 443 35.66 -8.20 -5.27
CA THR A 443 35.44 -7.56 -6.57
C THR A 443 36.60 -6.60 -6.83
N PRO A 444 36.76 -6.06 -8.07
CA PRO A 444 37.78 -5.04 -8.34
C PRO A 444 37.64 -3.81 -7.44
N ASN A 445 36.42 -3.41 -7.07
CA ASN A 445 36.17 -2.15 -6.39
C ASN A 445 35.97 -2.29 -4.87
N TYR A 446 35.50 -3.44 -4.40
CA TYR A 446 35.21 -3.67 -2.98
C TYR A 446 35.31 -5.13 -2.59
N THR A 447 35.45 -5.36 -1.29
CA THR A 447 35.44 -6.68 -0.66
C THR A 447 34.20 -6.81 0.20
N MET A 448 33.47 -7.92 0.08
CA MET A 448 32.36 -8.28 0.98
C MET A 448 32.80 -9.42 1.89
N THR A 449 32.60 -9.26 3.19
CA THR A 449 32.77 -10.30 4.20
C THR A 449 31.42 -10.60 4.85
N ARG A 450 30.87 -11.80 4.63
CA ARG A 450 29.64 -12.26 5.29
C ARG A 450 29.98 -13.08 6.53
N SER A 451 29.27 -12.81 7.63
CA SER A 451 29.25 -13.66 8.82
C SER A 451 27.83 -14.18 9.04
N ILE A 452 27.70 -15.49 9.28
CA ILE A 452 26.41 -16.14 9.55
C ILE A 452 26.46 -16.69 10.98
N ARG A 453 25.55 -16.20 11.83
CA ARG A 453 25.41 -16.66 13.22
C ARG A 453 24.06 -17.32 13.41
N LYS A 454 24.07 -18.52 13.99
CA LYS A 454 22.85 -19.16 14.48
C LYS A 454 22.60 -18.69 15.90
N GLU A 455 21.41 -18.16 16.14
CA GLU A 455 20.90 -17.87 17.48
C GLU A 455 19.71 -18.78 17.77
N ALA A 456 19.16 -18.72 19.00
CA ALA A 456 18.14 -19.66 19.46
C ALA A 456 16.91 -19.74 18.54
N ASN A 457 16.45 -18.60 18.01
CA ASN A 457 15.21 -18.49 17.21
C ASN A 457 15.40 -17.85 15.83
N ARG A 458 16.64 -17.60 15.40
CA ARG A 458 16.94 -16.92 14.14
C ARG A 458 18.33 -17.25 13.60
N ILE A 459 18.52 -16.95 12.32
CA ILE A 459 19.84 -16.79 11.70
C ILE A 459 20.09 -15.30 11.52
N VAL A 460 21.25 -14.82 11.96
CA VAL A 460 21.70 -13.45 11.72
C VAL A 460 22.79 -13.46 10.66
N VAL A 461 22.62 -12.65 9.63
CA VAL A 461 23.57 -12.46 8.55
C VAL A 461 24.10 -11.02 8.59
N THR A 462 25.41 -10.90 8.69
CA THR A 462 26.11 -9.60 8.70
C THR A 462 27.01 -9.53 7.47
N ASP A 463 26.77 -8.55 6.61
CA ASP A 463 27.52 -8.31 5.38
C ASP A 463 28.36 -7.04 5.50
N HIS A 464 29.66 -7.21 5.68
CA HIS A 464 30.62 -6.11 5.79
C HIS A 464 31.28 -5.81 4.44
N PHE A 465 31.06 -4.61 3.93
CA PHE A 465 31.60 -4.14 2.66
C PHE A 465 32.74 -3.15 2.89
N ARG A 466 33.87 -3.34 2.20
CA ARG A 466 35.08 -2.49 2.28
C ARG A 466 35.49 -2.02 0.89
N ASN A 467 35.61 -0.71 0.68
CA ASN A 467 35.99 -0.11 -0.60
C ASN A 467 37.51 -0.21 -0.88
N ASN A 468 37.93 -0.96 -1.89
CA ASN A 468 39.35 -1.14 -2.17
C ASN A 468 39.98 0.08 -2.88
N THR A 469 39.18 1.05 -3.29
CA THR A 469 39.59 2.18 -4.14
C THR A 469 39.65 3.52 -3.39
N ASP A 470 40.21 4.53 -4.05
CA ASP A 470 40.30 5.93 -3.60
C ASP A 470 39.12 6.80 -4.12
N LYS A 471 38.09 6.16 -4.69
CA LYS A 471 36.89 6.82 -5.20
C LYS A 471 35.64 6.30 -4.49
N ILE A 472 34.52 7.00 -4.60
CA ILE A 472 33.22 6.49 -4.11
C ILE A 472 32.83 5.27 -4.96
N VAL A 473 32.40 4.19 -4.30
CA VAL A 473 31.95 2.96 -4.95
C VAL A 473 30.48 2.72 -4.62
N GLY A 474 29.67 2.50 -5.66
CA GLY A 474 28.28 2.04 -5.52
C GLY A 474 28.24 0.51 -5.46
N VAL A 475 27.47 -0.02 -4.51
CA VAL A 475 27.28 -1.45 -4.32
C VAL A 475 25.79 -1.76 -4.46
N MET A 476 25.46 -2.69 -5.36
CA MET A 476 24.15 -3.32 -5.39
C MET A 476 24.31 -4.75 -4.89
N VAL A 477 23.55 -5.09 -3.85
CA VAL A 477 23.46 -6.46 -3.31
C VAL A 477 22.02 -6.94 -3.43
N SER A 478 21.86 -8.14 -3.97
CA SER A 478 20.56 -8.74 -4.21
C SER A 478 20.52 -10.14 -3.62
N ASN A 479 19.55 -10.39 -2.76
CA ASN A 479 19.31 -11.67 -2.10
C ASN A 479 17.98 -12.23 -2.61
N SER A 480 18.05 -13.23 -3.48
CA SER A 480 16.89 -13.93 -4.02
C SER A 480 16.54 -15.10 -3.09
N VAL A 481 15.29 -15.09 -2.63
CA VAL A 481 14.75 -16.04 -1.66
C VAL A 481 13.82 -17.02 -2.38
N THR A 482 14.17 -18.29 -2.33
CA THR A 482 13.32 -19.39 -2.77
C THR A 482 12.57 -19.95 -1.56
N LEU A 483 11.25 -19.80 -1.59
CA LEU A 483 10.36 -20.33 -0.56
C LEU A 483 10.10 -21.83 -0.78
N PRO A 484 9.69 -22.57 0.26
CA PRO A 484 9.37 -24.01 0.15
C PRO A 484 8.15 -24.31 -0.74
N GLY A 485 7.39 -23.29 -1.13
CA GLY A 485 6.21 -23.39 -1.97
C GLY A 485 5.35 -22.14 -1.84
N LYS A 486 4.10 -22.22 -2.28
CA LYS A 486 3.13 -21.13 -2.16
C LYS A 486 2.76 -20.88 -0.70
N ALA A 487 3.09 -19.68 -0.21
CA ALA A 487 2.67 -19.25 1.11
C ALA A 487 1.15 -19.01 1.14
N LYS A 488 0.50 -19.33 2.27
CA LYS A 488 -0.91 -18.98 2.54
C LYS A 488 -1.09 -17.47 2.58
N ARG A 489 -0.15 -16.79 3.23
CA ARG A 489 -0.13 -15.33 3.36
C ARG A 489 1.31 -14.84 3.16
N PHE A 490 1.42 -13.74 2.42
CA PHE A 490 2.68 -13.01 2.22
C PHE A 490 2.46 -11.58 2.72
N LEU A 491 3.05 -11.28 3.87
CA LEU A 491 2.86 -10.03 4.58
C LEU A 491 4.14 -9.22 4.54
N THR A 492 4.00 -7.91 4.38
CA THR A 492 5.10 -6.97 4.56
C THR A 492 4.64 -5.83 5.44
N ALA A 493 5.44 -5.50 6.46
CA ALA A 493 5.03 -4.55 7.49
C ALA A 493 3.62 -4.85 8.08
N GLY A 494 3.31 -6.15 8.26
CA GLY A 494 2.01 -6.63 8.76
C GLY A 494 0.84 -6.61 7.78
N ARG A 495 1.06 -6.24 6.52
CA ARG A 495 0.00 -6.09 5.51
C ARG A 495 0.22 -6.99 4.32
N GLU A 496 -0.88 -7.50 3.77
CA GLU A 496 -0.84 -8.23 2.50
C GLU A 496 -0.56 -7.24 1.36
N LEU A 497 0.58 -7.43 0.69
CA LEU A 497 0.94 -6.64 -0.49
C LEU A 497 0.88 -7.50 -1.74
N VAL A 498 0.13 -6.99 -2.72
CA VAL A 498 -0.14 -7.68 -4.00
C VAL A 498 0.70 -7.09 -5.15
N LEU A 499 1.54 -6.07 -4.87
CA LEU A 499 2.47 -5.51 -5.84
C LEU A 499 3.68 -6.42 -6.04
N SER A 500 4.14 -6.52 -7.29
CA SER A 500 5.37 -7.24 -7.64
C SER A 500 6.64 -6.48 -7.24
N GLN A 501 6.58 -5.17 -7.03
CA GLN A 501 7.71 -4.37 -6.58
C GLN A 501 7.26 -3.27 -5.62
N PHE A 502 7.94 -3.12 -4.49
CA PHE A 502 7.69 -2.06 -3.51
C PHE A 502 8.88 -1.85 -2.57
N GLY A 503 8.93 -0.68 -1.94
CA GLY A 503 9.84 -0.43 -0.82
C GLY A 503 9.26 -0.99 0.48
N LEU A 504 10.09 -1.59 1.33
CA LEU A 504 9.65 -2.01 2.66
C LEU A 504 9.62 -0.78 3.58
N PRO A 505 8.53 -0.53 4.32
CA PRO A 505 8.51 0.57 5.29
C PRO A 505 9.61 0.39 6.34
N ALA A 506 10.45 1.42 6.52
CA ALA A 506 11.54 1.40 7.49
C ALA A 506 11.06 1.21 8.94
N THR A 507 9.81 1.57 9.23
CA THR A 507 9.16 1.48 10.54
C THR A 507 8.81 0.05 10.95
N ASN A 508 8.49 -0.82 9.98
CA ASN A 508 8.29 -2.25 10.19
C ASN A 508 8.92 -3.02 9.02
N SER A 509 10.19 -3.39 9.18
CA SER A 509 11.03 -3.98 8.15
C SER A 509 10.90 -5.50 8.04
N THR A 510 9.68 -6.02 8.21
CA THR A 510 9.40 -7.47 8.15
C THR A 510 8.78 -7.89 6.82
N ILE A 511 9.23 -9.03 6.31
CA ILE A 511 8.56 -9.84 5.29
C ILE A 511 8.21 -11.16 5.97
N ILE A 512 6.92 -11.47 6.08
CA ILE A 512 6.45 -12.68 6.76
C ILE A 512 5.68 -13.56 5.77
N THR A 513 6.04 -14.84 5.73
CA THR A 513 5.38 -15.84 4.91
C THR A 513 4.83 -16.96 5.77
N GLU A 514 3.52 -17.16 5.74
CA GLU A 514 2.81 -18.15 6.56
C GLU A 514 2.50 -19.40 5.72
N PHE A 515 2.76 -20.58 6.29
CA PHE A 515 2.49 -21.90 5.72
C PHE A 515 1.63 -22.76 6.66
N ASP A 516 1.29 -23.98 6.26
CA ASP A 516 0.50 -24.90 7.09
C ASP A 516 1.14 -25.26 8.43
N LYS A 517 2.46 -25.46 8.45
CA LYS A 517 3.19 -25.99 9.62
C LYS A 517 4.06 -24.95 10.33
N GLY A 518 4.08 -23.70 9.87
CA GLY A 518 4.89 -22.64 10.46
C GLY A 518 4.99 -21.40 9.58
N ALA A 519 5.78 -20.43 10.02
CA ALA A 519 5.98 -19.18 9.30
C ALA A 519 7.45 -18.73 9.34
N PHE A 520 7.88 -18.03 8.28
CA PHE A 520 9.19 -17.37 8.21
C PHE A 520 9.04 -15.86 8.34
N ALA A 521 10.01 -15.21 8.99
CA ALA A 521 10.17 -13.75 8.91
C ALA A 521 11.57 -13.40 8.41
N PHE A 522 11.65 -12.51 7.44
CA PHE A 522 12.87 -11.87 6.98
C PHE A 522 12.86 -10.43 7.46
N VAL A 523 13.91 -10.03 8.18
CA VAL A 523 13.93 -8.75 8.90
C VAL A 523 15.18 -7.98 8.54
N PHE A 524 15.04 -6.71 8.17
CA PHE A 524 16.17 -5.80 8.06
C PHE A 524 16.47 -5.21 9.44
N GLU A 525 17.67 -5.48 9.95
CA GLU A 525 18.07 -5.18 11.32
C GLU A 525 18.77 -3.81 11.43
N ASP A 526 19.53 -3.43 10.40
CA ASP A 526 20.36 -2.21 10.39
C ASP A 526 19.66 -0.97 9.81
N ASP A 527 20.28 0.21 10.01
CA ASP A 527 19.76 1.49 9.54
C ASP A 527 19.67 1.60 8.01
N LEU A 528 20.67 1.06 7.29
CA LEU A 528 20.79 1.19 5.85
C LEU A 528 19.73 0.35 5.16
N LEU A 529 19.68 -0.97 5.40
CA LEU A 529 18.66 -1.82 4.76
C LEU A 529 17.24 -1.39 5.08
N ARG A 530 16.96 -0.92 6.31
CA ARG A 530 15.64 -0.37 6.66
C ARG A 530 15.25 0.84 5.80
N ASN A 531 16.20 1.70 5.43
CA ASN A 531 15.94 2.93 4.69
C ASN A 531 16.19 2.83 3.16
N GLN A 532 17.05 1.90 2.72
CA GLN A 532 17.50 1.72 1.34
C GLN A 532 16.92 0.45 0.69
N GLY A 533 16.48 -0.53 1.49
CA GLY A 533 16.01 -1.83 1.03
C GLY A 533 14.79 -1.78 0.11
N SER A 534 14.79 -2.67 -0.88
CA SER A 534 13.71 -2.86 -1.84
C SER A 534 13.34 -4.34 -1.94
N ILE A 535 12.08 -4.64 -2.27
CA ILE A 535 11.59 -6.00 -2.46
C ILE A 535 10.95 -6.12 -3.84
N ASN A 536 11.24 -7.23 -4.52
CA ASN A 536 10.56 -7.66 -5.74
C ASN A 536 10.00 -9.07 -5.53
N ARG A 537 8.72 -9.29 -5.80
CA ARG A 537 8.10 -10.63 -5.82
C ARG A 537 8.20 -11.22 -7.21
N ASP A 538 8.50 -12.51 -7.26
CA ASP A 538 8.54 -13.31 -8.49
C ASP A 538 7.81 -14.64 -8.24
N GLY A 539 6.52 -14.67 -8.63
CA GLY A 539 5.60 -15.74 -8.24
C GLY A 539 5.49 -15.87 -6.72
N ASP A 540 5.77 -17.08 -6.22
CA ASP A 540 5.79 -17.37 -4.79
C ASP A 540 7.11 -16.94 -4.11
N ASN A 541 8.14 -16.66 -4.89
CA ASN A 541 9.46 -16.25 -4.40
C ASN A 541 9.57 -14.73 -4.31
N PHE A 542 10.66 -14.25 -3.72
CA PHE A 542 10.95 -12.82 -3.70
C PHE A 542 12.44 -12.55 -3.66
N THR A 543 12.83 -11.33 -3.99
CA THR A 543 14.19 -10.83 -3.89
C THR A 543 14.17 -9.55 -3.07
N PHE A 544 15.00 -9.48 -2.03
CA PHE A 544 15.30 -8.22 -1.38
C PHE A 544 16.66 -7.71 -1.78
N SER A 545 16.82 -6.39 -1.87
CA SER A 545 18.05 -5.77 -2.37
C SER A 545 18.32 -4.41 -1.78
N ASP A 546 19.61 -4.08 -1.65
CA ASP A 546 20.07 -2.70 -1.62
C ASP A 546 20.61 -2.35 -3.01
N LYS A 547 20.13 -1.23 -3.57
CA LYS A 547 20.50 -0.74 -4.91
C LYS A 547 21.09 0.67 -4.86
N GLN A 548 21.38 1.18 -3.66
CA GLN A 548 21.78 2.56 -3.42
C GLN A 548 22.97 2.67 -2.47
N LEU A 549 23.48 1.56 -1.93
CA LEU A 549 24.60 1.56 -0.99
C LEU A 549 25.85 2.21 -1.59
N ALA A 550 26.37 3.20 -0.87
CA ALA A 550 27.63 3.86 -1.17
C ALA A 550 28.71 3.48 -0.17
N LEU A 551 29.93 3.29 -0.67
CA LEU A 551 31.14 3.22 0.15
C LEU A 551 32.02 4.43 -0.17
N THR A 552 32.34 5.23 0.85
CA THR A 552 33.32 6.33 0.75
C THR A 552 34.71 5.78 0.35
N PRO A 553 35.61 6.62 -0.19
CA PRO A 553 37.00 6.22 -0.47
C PRO A 553 37.63 5.54 0.73
N LYS A 554 38.17 4.33 0.53
CA LYS A 554 38.72 3.48 1.60
C LYS A 554 37.79 3.27 2.82
N GLY A 555 36.50 3.54 2.67
CA GLY A 555 35.49 3.36 3.71
C GLY A 555 34.94 1.94 3.77
N SER A 556 34.04 1.74 4.72
CA SER A 556 33.29 0.49 4.90
C SER A 556 31.88 0.73 5.43
N LYS A 557 30.96 -0.18 5.11
CA LYS A 557 29.60 -0.21 5.67
C LYS A 557 29.21 -1.66 5.97
N THR A 558 28.28 -1.83 6.89
CA THR A 558 27.77 -3.14 7.28
C THR A 558 26.26 -3.16 7.12
N LEU A 559 25.75 -4.19 6.45
CA LEU A 559 24.33 -4.51 6.39
C LEU A 559 24.05 -5.71 7.32
N GLU A 560 22.93 -5.70 8.01
CA GLU A 560 22.50 -6.77 8.90
C GLU A 560 21.04 -7.12 8.64
N TRP A 561 20.78 -8.41 8.45
CA TRP A 561 19.45 -8.95 8.25
C TRP A 561 19.34 -10.33 8.89
N SER A 562 18.13 -10.76 9.19
CA SER A 562 17.89 -12.01 9.89
C SER A 562 16.71 -12.78 9.32
N ILE A 563 16.72 -14.09 9.56
CA ILE A 563 15.63 -15.00 9.22
C ILE A 563 15.16 -15.70 10.49
N TYR A 564 13.87 -15.56 10.80
CA TYR A 564 13.20 -16.25 11.89
C TYR A 564 12.33 -17.36 11.32
N TYR A 565 12.14 -18.42 12.10
CA TYR A 565 11.14 -19.44 11.85
C TYR A 565 10.59 -19.99 13.17
N ALA A 566 9.30 -20.29 13.19
CA ALA A 566 8.66 -21.00 14.29
C ALA A 566 7.56 -21.93 13.76
N ASP A 567 7.47 -23.12 14.36
CA ASP A 567 6.45 -24.13 14.02
C ASP A 567 5.07 -23.67 14.52
N GLY A 568 4.05 -23.86 13.67
CA GLY A 568 2.66 -23.45 13.94
C GLY A 568 2.47 -21.94 14.18
N ALA A 569 3.49 -21.13 13.91
CA ALA A 569 3.49 -19.70 14.21
C ALA A 569 2.71 -18.89 13.16
N ASP A 570 2.10 -17.81 13.64
CA ASP A 570 1.50 -16.77 12.81
C ASP A 570 2.37 -15.50 12.76
N TYR A 571 1.89 -14.48 12.05
CA TYR A 571 2.48 -13.13 12.04
C TYR A 571 2.82 -12.59 13.43
N PHE A 572 1.90 -12.69 14.40
CA PHE A 572 2.11 -12.10 15.72
C PHE A 572 3.14 -12.88 16.53
N ASP A 573 3.22 -14.21 16.39
CA ASP A 573 4.28 -14.99 17.01
C ASP A 573 5.66 -14.50 16.56
N LEU A 574 5.87 -14.33 15.26
CA LEU A 574 7.15 -13.84 14.74
C LEU A 574 7.42 -12.39 15.14
N ILE A 575 6.41 -11.52 15.14
CA ILE A 575 6.55 -10.15 15.65
C ILE A 575 6.97 -10.15 17.12
N ASN A 576 6.36 -10.96 17.97
CA ASN A 576 6.70 -11.04 19.39
C ASN A 576 8.14 -11.56 19.60
N ALA A 577 8.58 -12.54 18.80
CA ALA A 577 9.96 -13.00 18.81
C ALA A 577 10.96 -11.91 18.39
N ILE A 578 10.64 -11.13 17.35
CA ILE A 578 11.47 -10.00 16.90
C ILE A 578 11.52 -8.91 17.97
N ARG A 579 10.37 -8.55 18.57
CA ARG A 579 10.28 -7.54 19.64
C ARG A 579 11.14 -7.89 20.84
N LEU A 580 11.13 -9.17 21.24
CA LEU A 580 11.96 -9.69 22.31
C LEU A 580 13.45 -9.49 21.98
N ASN A 581 13.87 -9.92 20.79
CA ASN A 581 15.26 -9.80 20.35
C ASN A 581 15.72 -8.36 20.13
N TRP A 582 14.81 -7.47 19.72
CA TRP A 582 15.07 -6.03 19.57
C TRP A 582 15.08 -5.30 20.92
N GLY A 583 14.64 -5.95 22.00
CA GLY A 583 14.62 -5.35 23.34
C GLY A 583 13.66 -4.16 23.47
N VAL A 584 12.55 -4.16 22.70
CA VAL A 584 11.55 -3.08 22.69
C VAL A 584 10.40 -3.31 23.70
N ASN A 585 10.48 -4.39 24.48
CA ASN A 585 9.53 -4.75 25.53
C ASN A 585 9.95 -4.13 26.88
N PHE A 586 9.90 -2.81 26.99
CA PHE A 586 10.18 -2.08 28.24
C PHE A 586 8.89 -1.47 28.83
N LYS A 587 8.97 -1.09 30.11
CA LYS A 587 7.82 -0.59 30.87
C LYS A 587 7.34 0.75 30.34
N LEU A 588 6.05 0.82 29.99
CA LEU A 588 5.33 2.04 29.66
C LEU A 588 4.57 2.48 30.91
N THR A 589 4.86 3.69 31.40
CA THR A 589 4.51 4.12 32.77
C THR A 589 3.05 4.50 32.95
N GLY A 590 2.43 5.13 31.96
CA GLY A 590 1.10 5.71 32.10
C GLY A 590 0.61 6.33 30.80
N PRO A 591 -0.69 6.62 30.70
CA PRO A 591 -1.19 7.44 29.61
C PRO A 591 -0.71 8.88 29.77
N PHE A 592 -0.69 9.62 28.67
CA PHE A 592 -0.43 11.05 28.70
C PHE A 592 -1.70 11.89 28.55
N SER A 593 -1.62 13.16 28.90
CA SER A 593 -2.62 14.16 28.51
C SER A 593 -1.97 15.46 28.07
N PHE A 594 -2.70 16.24 27.28
CA PHE A 594 -2.34 17.63 27.01
C PHE A 594 -2.73 18.52 28.20
N PRO A 595 -2.01 19.64 28.42
CA PRO A 595 -2.23 20.55 29.54
C PRO A 595 -3.58 21.29 29.49
N TYR A 596 -4.29 21.27 28.36
CA TYR A 596 -5.64 21.81 28.19
C TYR A 596 -6.54 20.72 27.62
N GLY A 597 -7.76 20.59 28.14
CA GLY A 597 -8.71 19.63 27.58
C GLY A 597 -9.06 20.00 26.14
N GLY A 598 -8.79 19.09 25.20
CA GLY A 598 -9.55 19.05 23.97
C GLY A 598 -11.03 18.88 24.33
N GLY A 599 -11.89 19.76 23.82
CA GLY A 599 -13.34 19.69 24.06
C GLY A 599 -13.82 20.47 25.30
N THR A 600 -14.44 21.61 25.01
CA THR A 600 -15.54 22.30 25.70
C THR A 600 -15.42 22.92 27.09
N LYS A 601 -14.41 22.68 27.93
CA LYS A 601 -14.07 23.64 29.02
C LYS A 601 -12.55 23.64 29.25
N GLY A 602 -11.86 24.39 28.40
CA GLY A 602 -10.42 24.59 28.49
C GLY A 602 -10.03 25.13 29.87
N ILE A 603 -9.09 24.45 30.50
CA ILE A 603 -8.30 25.05 31.56
C ILE A 603 -7.64 26.30 30.94
N GLY A 604 -7.91 27.49 31.48
CA GLY A 604 -7.53 28.75 30.83
C GLY A 604 -6.02 28.88 30.58
N VAL A 605 -5.63 29.72 29.60
CA VAL A 605 -4.24 29.99 29.20
C VAL A 605 -3.37 30.51 30.37
N GLY A 606 -3.96 30.92 31.50
CA GLY A 606 -3.26 31.32 32.73
C GLY A 606 -3.21 30.28 33.86
N PHE A 607 -3.88 29.13 33.74
CA PHE A 607 -4.03 28.17 34.85
C PHE A 607 -2.70 27.74 35.46
N TRP A 608 -1.75 27.34 34.61
CA TRP A 608 -0.46 26.84 35.04
C TRP A 608 0.50 27.92 35.55
N ASN A 609 0.24 29.20 35.25
CA ASN A 609 1.05 30.31 35.78
C ASN A 609 0.80 30.51 37.28
N ASN A 610 -0.42 30.22 37.74
CA ASN A 610 -0.86 30.40 39.12
C ASN A 610 -1.24 29.06 39.78
N ALA A 611 -0.72 27.94 39.26
CA ALA A 611 -1.07 26.62 39.76
C ALA A 611 -0.51 26.40 41.17
N ASN A 612 -1.41 26.05 42.10
CA ASN A 612 -1.11 25.62 43.45
C ASN A 612 -1.45 24.13 43.65
N GLU A 613 -1.18 23.60 44.84
CA GLU A 613 -1.42 22.20 45.16
C GLU A 613 -2.85 21.73 44.86
N ALA A 614 -3.86 22.51 45.26
CA ALA A 614 -5.27 22.18 45.04
C ALA A 614 -5.61 22.08 43.55
N THR A 615 -5.09 23.01 42.73
CA THR A 615 -5.31 22.99 41.28
C THR A 615 -4.63 21.80 40.60
N VAL A 616 -3.41 21.44 41.01
CA VAL A 616 -2.69 20.27 40.49
C VAL A 616 -3.41 18.98 40.87
N LYS A 617 -3.81 18.83 42.14
CA LYS A 617 -4.58 17.67 42.61
C LYS A 617 -5.91 17.53 41.86
N LYS A 618 -6.63 18.64 41.64
CA LYS A 618 -7.87 18.64 40.85
C LYS A 618 -7.64 18.21 39.40
N TYR A 619 -6.56 18.67 38.77
CA TYR A 619 -6.22 18.23 37.41
C TYR A 619 -5.99 16.71 37.36
N LEU A 620 -5.17 16.19 38.28
CA LEU A 620 -4.81 14.78 38.33
C LEU A 620 -5.95 13.87 38.81
N SER A 621 -6.91 14.38 39.58
CA SER A 621 -8.11 13.62 39.97
C SER A 621 -9.07 13.43 38.79
N MET A 622 -9.08 14.35 37.82
CA MET A 622 -9.87 14.22 36.58
C MET A 622 -9.17 13.34 35.54
N ARG A 623 -7.83 13.28 35.59
CA ARG A 623 -6.97 12.58 34.63
C ARG A 623 -5.78 11.95 35.34
N LYS A 624 -5.82 10.65 35.61
CA LYS A 624 -4.71 9.94 36.25
C LYS A 624 -3.59 9.69 35.24
N VAL A 625 -2.80 10.71 34.97
CA VAL A 625 -1.67 10.66 34.04
C VAL A 625 -0.34 10.71 34.77
N LYS A 626 0.67 10.05 34.18
CA LYS A 626 2.07 10.16 34.60
C LYS A 626 2.89 11.03 33.64
N THR A 627 2.29 11.45 32.54
CA THR A 627 2.94 12.25 31.50
C THR A 627 2.02 13.36 31.03
N ILE A 628 2.56 14.57 30.92
CA ILE A 628 1.91 15.70 30.26
C ILE A 628 2.76 16.10 29.06
N ILE A 629 2.16 16.16 27.89
CA ILE A 629 2.81 16.62 26.66
C ILE A 629 2.27 18.01 26.34
N THR A 630 3.13 19.01 26.18
CA THR A 630 2.67 20.33 25.72
C THR A 630 2.27 20.24 24.24
N HIS A 631 1.22 20.95 23.85
CA HIS A 631 0.94 21.17 22.43
C HIS A 631 1.94 22.14 21.80
N VAL A 632 1.91 22.20 20.46
CA VAL A 632 2.58 23.23 19.66
C VAL A 632 2.30 24.63 20.24
N PRO A 633 3.33 25.48 20.42
CA PRO A 633 3.16 26.86 20.86
C PRO A 633 2.20 27.63 19.95
N GLY A 634 1.14 28.22 20.51
CA GLY A 634 0.21 29.09 19.81
C GLY A 634 0.39 30.55 20.21
N ASN A 635 0.37 31.45 19.23
CA ASN A 635 0.26 32.90 19.43
C ASN A 635 -1.20 33.34 19.25
N TYR A 636 -1.96 33.31 20.33
CA TYR A 636 -3.40 33.57 20.31
C TYR A 636 -3.77 35.04 20.05
N SER A 637 -2.80 35.96 20.02
CA SER A 637 -3.02 37.35 19.58
C SER A 637 -3.22 37.47 18.07
N ILE A 638 -3.01 36.39 17.30
CA ILE A 638 -3.15 36.35 15.84
C ILE A 638 -4.14 35.26 15.46
N PRO A 639 -5.26 35.58 14.78
CA PRO A 639 -6.14 34.55 14.23
C PRO A 639 -5.40 33.65 13.22
N PRO A 640 -5.65 32.32 13.19
CA PRO A 640 -4.94 31.40 12.30
C PRO A 640 -5.00 31.79 10.81
N ASN A 641 -6.14 32.32 10.36
CA ASN A 641 -6.35 32.78 8.97
C ASN A 641 -5.63 34.10 8.64
N LYS A 642 -5.09 34.80 9.64
CA LYS A 642 -4.27 36.01 9.49
C LYS A 642 -2.79 35.77 9.74
N ALA A 643 -2.39 34.53 10.00
CA ALA A 643 -0.99 34.17 10.22
C ALA A 643 -0.16 34.45 8.98
N THR A 644 0.99 35.09 9.16
CA THR A 644 1.99 35.28 8.11
C THR A 644 3.30 34.63 8.53
N ARG A 645 4.31 34.65 7.64
CA ARG A 645 5.64 34.10 7.93
C ARG A 645 6.38 34.92 8.98
N GLU A 646 6.12 36.22 9.00
CA GLU A 646 6.73 37.22 9.89
C GLU A 646 6.01 37.25 11.24
N LYS A 647 4.73 36.85 11.25
CA LYS A 647 3.87 36.78 12.43
C LYS A 647 3.11 35.45 12.45
N PRO A 648 3.80 34.34 12.77
CA PRO A 648 3.20 33.01 12.74
C PRO A 648 2.20 32.81 13.88
N TYR A 649 1.14 32.05 13.62
CA TYR A 649 0.23 31.58 14.66
C TYR A 649 0.82 30.42 15.46
N LEU A 650 1.58 29.52 14.83
CA LEU A 650 2.21 28.35 15.47
C LEU A 650 3.72 28.45 15.51
N GLY A 651 4.32 28.06 16.63
CA GLY A 651 5.77 28.03 16.85
C GLY A 651 6.35 26.64 16.58
N HIS A 652 7.20 26.51 15.56
CA HIS A 652 7.90 25.27 15.23
C HIS A 652 9.42 25.46 15.22
N GLY A 653 10.15 24.40 15.53
CA GLY A 653 11.62 24.39 15.44
C GLY A 653 12.26 25.46 16.32
N THR A 654 13.13 26.27 15.73
CA THR A 654 13.86 27.33 16.43
C THR A 654 12.98 28.50 16.88
N ALA A 655 11.77 28.63 16.32
CA ALA A 655 10.80 29.67 16.70
C ALA A 655 10.37 29.56 18.16
N LEU A 656 10.58 28.42 18.82
CA LEU A 656 10.23 28.23 20.22
C LEU A 656 10.92 29.23 21.15
N GLN A 657 12.05 29.81 20.73
CA GLN A 657 12.74 30.88 21.47
C GLN A 657 12.34 32.30 21.03
N ASP A 658 11.51 32.46 19.99
CA ASP A 658 11.08 33.78 19.52
C ASP A 658 10.20 34.50 20.54
N LYS A 659 10.24 35.83 20.52
CA LYS A 659 9.43 36.68 21.40
C LYS A 659 7.92 36.41 21.32
N TRP A 660 7.43 35.93 20.17
CA TRP A 660 6.01 35.62 19.93
C TRP A 660 5.48 34.49 20.82
N PHE A 661 6.34 33.58 21.28
CA PHE A 661 5.96 32.41 22.06
C PHE A 661 6.38 32.49 23.54
N THR A 662 6.67 33.70 24.02
CA THR A 662 7.04 33.97 25.43
C THR A 662 5.95 33.50 26.40
N ALA A 663 4.68 33.73 26.08
CA ALA A 663 3.56 33.31 26.91
C ALA A 663 3.54 31.77 27.11
N TRP A 664 3.73 31.01 26.04
CA TRP A 664 3.82 29.55 26.10
C TRP A 664 5.03 29.07 26.89
N ARG A 665 6.19 29.74 26.76
CA ARG A 665 7.40 29.42 27.57
C ARG A 665 7.17 29.67 29.06
N ASN A 666 6.58 30.81 29.41
CA ASN A 666 6.27 31.15 30.80
C ASN A 666 5.28 30.15 31.41
N GLN A 667 4.28 29.77 30.62
CA GLN A 667 3.32 28.75 31.01
C GLN A 667 3.92 27.38 31.21
N THR A 668 4.80 26.95 30.31
CA THR A 668 5.51 25.68 30.43
C THR A 668 6.41 25.68 31.66
N ARG A 669 7.08 26.81 31.96
CA ARG A 669 7.88 27.01 33.17
C ARG A 669 7.03 26.91 34.44
N GLY A 670 5.89 27.61 34.49
CA GLY A 670 4.95 27.55 35.61
C GLY A 670 4.40 26.14 35.85
N MET A 671 3.98 25.47 34.78
CA MET A 671 3.51 24.08 34.82
C MET A 671 4.59 23.12 35.37
N THR A 672 5.80 23.22 34.84
CA THR A 672 6.91 22.34 35.24
C THR A 672 7.29 22.58 36.71
N ALA A 673 7.33 23.84 37.15
CA ALA A 673 7.60 24.17 38.55
C ALA A 673 6.49 23.66 39.49
N ALA A 674 5.22 23.84 39.14
CA ALA A 674 4.08 23.38 39.93
C ALA A 674 4.05 21.85 40.04
N LEU A 675 4.23 21.12 38.93
CA LEU A 675 4.24 19.65 38.94
C LEU A 675 5.45 19.11 39.68
N LYS A 676 6.64 19.69 39.50
CA LYS A 676 7.83 19.30 40.28
C LYS A 676 7.60 19.44 41.78
N LYS A 677 6.85 20.46 42.22
CA LYS A 677 6.57 20.72 43.64
C LYS A 677 5.45 19.83 44.19
N PHE A 678 4.35 19.68 43.47
CA PHE A 678 3.11 19.08 44.01
C PHE A 678 2.80 17.67 43.47
N ALA A 679 3.46 17.24 42.40
CA ALA A 679 3.29 15.93 41.78
C ALA A 679 4.58 15.48 41.05
N PRO A 680 5.71 15.28 41.76
CA PRO A 680 7.03 15.06 41.16
C PRO A 680 7.12 13.81 40.27
N ASP A 681 6.19 12.86 40.42
CA ASP A 681 6.06 11.67 39.57
C ASP A 681 5.50 11.95 38.16
N VAL A 682 5.01 13.16 37.89
CA VAL A 682 4.41 13.52 36.60
C VAL A 682 5.45 14.21 35.72
N GLU A 683 5.75 13.61 34.58
CA GLU A 683 6.74 14.10 33.64
C GLU A 683 6.13 15.11 32.66
N VAL A 684 6.81 16.24 32.45
CA VAL A 684 6.42 17.25 31.45
C VAL A 684 7.31 17.12 30.22
N HIS A 685 6.73 16.77 29.08
CA HIS A 685 7.41 16.70 27.79
C HIS A 685 7.00 17.88 26.91
N CYS A 686 8.00 18.62 26.44
CA CYS A 686 7.80 19.86 25.73
C CYS A 686 7.91 19.65 24.21
N TYR A 687 6.96 20.17 23.45
CA TYR A 687 6.85 20.05 22.00
C TYR A 687 8.08 20.64 21.33
N ILE A 688 8.59 19.96 20.31
CA ILE A 688 9.48 20.51 19.30
C ILE A 688 9.27 19.74 18.00
N HIS A 689 9.56 20.39 16.88
CA HIS A 689 9.55 19.75 15.57
C HIS A 689 10.90 19.98 14.90
N LYS A 690 11.58 18.90 14.50
CA LYS A 690 12.94 19.02 13.96
C LYS A 690 13.00 19.53 12.53
N ASN A 691 11.99 19.27 11.69
CA ASN A 691 12.01 19.72 10.30
C ASN A 691 11.25 21.04 10.06
N LEU A 692 10.10 21.27 10.72
CA LEU A 692 9.35 22.51 10.61
C LEU A 692 9.99 23.65 11.41
N CYS A 693 10.05 24.83 10.82
CA CYS A 693 10.45 26.06 11.49
C CYS A 693 9.57 27.22 11.05
N SER A 694 9.07 27.99 12.02
CA SER A 694 8.29 29.21 11.80
C SER A 694 8.99 30.46 12.35
N GLU A 695 10.30 30.38 12.61
CA GLU A 695 11.06 31.51 13.15
C GLU A 695 11.04 32.68 12.16
N GLN A 696 10.93 33.91 12.66
CA GLN A 696 10.99 35.08 11.81
C GLN A 696 12.33 35.12 11.03
N GLY A 697 12.24 35.20 9.69
CA GLY A 697 13.41 35.24 8.81
C GLY A 697 14.12 33.90 8.61
N ASN A 698 13.52 32.76 9.00
CA ASN A 698 14.15 31.43 8.91
C ASN A 698 14.75 31.11 7.52
N ARG A 699 14.09 31.51 6.43
CA ARG A 699 14.55 31.22 5.05
C ARG A 699 15.88 31.87 4.72
N GLU A 700 16.17 33.02 5.32
CA GLU A 700 17.44 33.70 5.15
C GLU A 700 18.50 33.13 6.09
N LYS A 701 18.12 32.82 7.33
CA LYS A 701 19.00 32.26 8.36
C LYS A 701 19.50 30.85 8.03
N TYR A 702 18.67 30.05 7.37
CA TYR A 702 18.86 28.59 7.23
C TYR A 702 18.94 28.11 5.77
N LYS A 703 19.50 28.94 4.88
CA LYS A 703 19.59 28.63 3.43
C LYS A 703 20.32 27.31 3.13
N ASP A 704 21.33 26.98 3.93
CA ASP A 704 22.14 25.76 3.81
C ASP A 704 21.41 24.48 4.25
N SER A 705 20.24 24.61 4.88
CA SER A 705 19.52 23.52 5.55
C SER A 705 18.26 23.08 4.81
N LEU A 706 17.99 23.64 3.64
CA LEU A 706 16.76 23.44 2.87
C LEU A 706 16.62 22.01 2.31
N PRO A 707 15.37 21.55 2.08
CA PRO A 707 15.11 20.30 1.38
C PRO A 707 15.48 20.38 -0.11
N ILE A 708 15.35 19.26 -0.82
CA ILE A 708 15.69 19.14 -2.24
C ILE A 708 14.91 20.17 -3.08
N LYS A 709 15.64 21.01 -3.82
CA LYS A 709 15.06 22.04 -4.71
C LYS A 709 14.09 21.40 -5.71
N GLY A 710 12.88 21.96 -5.82
CA GLY A 710 11.82 21.46 -6.70
C GLY A 710 11.02 20.28 -6.13
N GLY A 711 11.46 19.67 -5.03
CA GLY A 711 10.74 18.60 -4.30
C GLY A 711 9.48 19.10 -3.59
N THR A 712 8.71 18.17 -2.99
CA THR A 712 7.44 18.53 -2.33
C THR A 712 7.69 19.45 -1.15
N TYR A 713 8.69 19.13 -0.34
CA TYR A 713 9.02 19.89 0.86
C TYR A 713 9.64 21.26 0.55
N ASP A 714 10.33 21.42 -0.59
CA ASP A 714 10.77 22.75 -1.05
C ASP A 714 9.56 23.62 -1.43
N LYS A 715 8.59 23.08 -2.17
CA LYS A 715 7.35 23.82 -2.49
C LYS A 715 6.60 24.24 -1.23
N LEU A 716 6.40 23.31 -0.29
CA LEU A 716 5.79 23.61 1.00
C LEU A 716 6.59 24.65 1.79
N SER A 717 7.92 24.55 1.76
CA SER A 717 8.79 25.53 2.40
C SER A 717 8.71 26.90 1.76
N ARG A 718 8.43 27.00 0.47
CA ARG A 718 8.31 28.27 -0.25
C ARG A 718 6.93 28.90 -0.19
N THR A 719 5.88 28.15 0.08
CA THR A 719 4.49 28.66 0.12
C THR A 719 3.93 28.75 1.54
N GLY A 720 4.33 27.86 2.44
CA GLY A 720 3.80 27.76 3.81
C GLY A 720 4.20 28.91 4.75
N VAL A 721 3.47 28.99 5.86
CA VAL A 721 3.83 29.84 7.01
C VAL A 721 5.09 29.31 7.69
N ALA A 722 5.17 27.99 7.92
CA ALA A 722 6.38 27.30 8.36
C ALA A 722 7.16 26.73 7.16
N ALA A 723 8.49 26.79 7.23
CA ALA A 723 9.38 26.14 6.28
C ALA A 723 9.86 24.78 6.80
N HIS A 724 10.24 23.88 5.90
CA HIS A 724 10.86 22.60 6.23
C HIS A 724 12.37 22.68 6.03
N TYR A 725 13.10 21.97 6.88
CA TYR A 725 14.56 21.89 6.88
C TYR A 725 15.02 20.49 7.27
N VAL A 726 16.28 20.19 6.97
CA VAL A 726 16.94 18.95 7.37
C VAL A 726 18.12 19.29 8.28
N PRO A 727 17.95 19.28 9.62
CA PRO A 727 19.05 19.55 10.54
C PRO A 727 20.19 18.52 10.42
N SER A 728 21.41 19.03 10.44
CA SER A 728 22.64 18.23 10.51
C SER A 728 23.56 18.78 11.63
N ARG A 729 24.73 18.16 11.82
CA ARG A 729 25.75 18.70 12.73
C ARG A 729 26.38 19.99 12.21
N ASN A 730 26.43 20.16 10.90
CA ASN A 730 27.25 21.17 10.25
C ASN A 730 26.46 22.41 9.85
N ASN A 731 25.19 22.23 9.51
CA ASN A 731 24.35 23.31 8.99
C ASN A 731 23.81 24.24 10.07
N SER A 732 23.47 25.45 9.64
CA SER A 732 23.05 26.55 10.50
C SER A 732 21.78 26.21 11.30
N TYR A 733 20.81 25.53 10.68
CA TYR A 733 19.56 25.16 11.36
C TYR A 733 19.77 24.09 12.42
N GLY A 734 20.55 23.05 12.15
CA GLY A 734 20.83 21.99 13.11
C GLY A 734 21.58 22.48 14.35
N LYS A 735 22.50 23.45 14.18
CA LYS A 735 23.18 24.15 15.27
C LYS A 735 22.20 24.96 16.13
N LYS A 736 21.33 25.77 15.48
CA LYS A 736 20.36 26.59 16.22
C LYS A 736 19.25 25.76 16.89
N LEU A 737 18.84 24.67 16.24
CA LEU A 737 17.88 23.73 16.81
C LEU A 737 18.47 23.02 18.04
N ARG A 738 19.78 22.78 18.06
CA ARG A 738 20.50 22.30 19.25
C ARG A 738 20.41 23.27 20.42
N GLU A 739 20.69 24.54 20.20
CA GLU A 739 20.48 25.56 21.24
C GLU A 739 19.05 25.56 21.76
N THR A 740 18.07 25.34 20.88
CA THR A 740 16.65 25.33 21.22
C THR A 740 16.25 24.17 22.11
N TYR A 741 16.63 22.93 21.77
CA TYR A 741 16.31 21.81 22.67
C TYR A 741 17.10 21.89 23.97
N LEU A 742 18.34 22.41 23.97
CA LEU A 742 19.10 22.59 25.21
C LEU A 742 18.44 23.61 26.13
N TYR A 743 17.93 24.72 25.58
CA TYR A 743 17.13 25.68 26.34
C TYR A 743 15.89 25.02 26.98
N MET A 744 15.21 24.11 26.26
CA MET A 744 14.05 23.39 26.82
C MET A 744 14.47 22.50 28.00
N LEU A 745 15.56 21.74 27.85
CA LEU A 745 16.05 20.84 28.89
C LEU A 745 16.56 21.59 30.13
N ASP A 746 17.36 22.64 29.91
CA ASP A 746 18.13 23.33 30.96
C ASP A 746 17.35 24.49 31.57
N ASN A 747 16.66 25.30 30.75
CA ASN A 747 15.98 26.50 31.22
C ASN A 747 14.49 26.27 31.50
N LEU A 748 13.77 25.41 30.77
CA LEU A 748 12.38 25.07 31.10
C LEU A 748 12.27 23.89 32.07
N GLY A 749 13.34 23.09 32.18
CA GLY A 749 13.39 21.94 33.07
C GLY A 749 12.53 20.77 32.61
N THR A 750 12.22 20.67 31.31
CA THR A 750 11.32 19.68 30.73
C THR A 750 12.04 18.48 30.13
N HIS A 751 11.28 17.43 29.82
CA HIS A 751 11.63 16.39 28.85
C HIS A 751 11.26 16.87 27.43
N ILE A 752 11.56 16.08 26.40
CA ILE A 752 11.26 16.43 25.00
C ILE A 752 10.10 15.57 24.47
N TYR A 753 9.20 16.20 23.74
CA TYR A 753 8.26 15.58 22.81
C TYR A 753 8.61 16.03 21.40
N MET A 754 9.05 15.09 20.55
CA MET A 754 9.40 15.35 19.16
C MET A 754 8.26 14.91 18.24
N ASP A 755 7.62 15.88 17.61
CA ASP A 755 6.58 15.63 16.64
C ASP A 755 7.16 15.17 15.29
N GLU A 756 6.46 14.27 14.60
CA GLU A 756 6.86 13.67 13.32
C GLU A 756 8.37 13.27 13.25
N ILE A 757 8.87 12.57 14.27
CA ILE A 757 10.30 12.32 14.48
C ILE A 757 10.97 11.64 13.28
N CYS A 758 10.23 10.88 12.47
CA CYS A 758 10.71 10.25 11.24
C CYS A 758 9.83 10.52 10.00
N LEU A 759 8.87 11.45 10.09
CA LEU A 759 7.89 11.71 9.02
C LEU A 759 8.00 13.10 8.37
N GLY A 760 8.62 14.09 9.04
CA GLY A 760 8.57 15.48 8.56
C GLY A 760 9.27 15.78 7.23
N VAL A 761 10.37 15.08 6.88
CA VAL A 761 11.00 15.14 5.55
C VAL A 761 11.50 13.75 5.19
N THR A 762 11.03 13.19 4.07
CA THR A 762 11.24 11.77 3.72
C THR A 762 11.77 11.55 2.30
N GLU A 763 11.83 12.59 1.48
CA GLU A 763 12.25 12.50 0.07
C GLU A 763 13.75 12.21 -0.07
N THR A 764 14.10 11.22 -0.90
CA THR A 764 15.50 10.95 -1.27
C THR A 764 15.92 11.90 -2.41
N GLY A 765 17.12 12.47 -2.33
CA GLY A 765 17.64 13.33 -3.39
C GLY A 765 18.88 14.11 -2.97
N LYS A 766 19.25 15.14 -3.73
CA LYS A 766 20.48 15.90 -3.50
C LYS A 766 20.26 17.00 -2.47
N TYR A 767 20.89 16.85 -1.31
CA TYR A 767 20.90 17.84 -0.22
C TYR A 767 22.26 18.56 -0.19
N THR A 768 22.37 19.64 0.59
CA THR A 768 23.64 20.34 0.84
C THR A 768 24.70 19.40 1.40
N GLU A 769 24.29 18.48 2.27
CA GLU A 769 25.15 17.46 2.87
C GLU A 769 24.76 16.07 2.39
N TRP A 770 25.78 15.24 2.23
CA TRP A 770 25.63 13.84 1.85
C TRP A 770 25.55 12.94 3.09
N ASP A 771 24.68 11.93 3.08
CA ASP A 771 24.57 10.95 4.18
C ASP A 771 25.70 9.90 4.22
N GLU A 772 26.66 10.01 3.29
CA GLU A 772 27.81 9.12 3.11
C GLU A 772 27.43 7.65 2.90
N ALA A 773 26.20 7.40 2.46
CA ALA A 773 25.66 6.05 2.38
C ALA A 773 24.76 5.80 1.17
N THR A 774 24.21 6.84 0.53
CA THR A 774 23.24 6.72 -0.55
C THR A 774 23.78 7.30 -1.86
N VAL A 775 23.68 6.53 -2.95
CA VAL A 775 24.03 6.97 -4.31
C VAL A 775 22.97 6.54 -5.31
N ILE A 776 22.91 7.22 -6.45
CA ILE A 776 22.21 6.73 -7.64
C ILE A 776 23.20 5.86 -8.42
N ILE A 777 22.87 4.59 -8.59
CA ILE A 777 23.68 3.63 -9.35
C ILE A 777 23.02 3.40 -10.71
N ASP A 778 23.80 3.42 -11.79
CA ASP A 778 23.32 2.95 -13.10
C ASP A 778 23.02 1.44 -13.02
N PRO A 779 21.78 0.97 -13.23
CA PRO A 779 21.47 -0.45 -13.14
C PRO A 779 22.08 -1.29 -14.27
N LYS A 780 22.60 -0.66 -15.34
CA LYS A 780 23.24 -1.33 -16.48
C LYS A 780 24.76 -1.33 -16.38
N THR A 781 25.39 -0.27 -15.87
CA THR A 781 26.87 -0.20 -15.78
C THR A 781 27.39 -0.47 -14.37
N HIS A 782 26.53 -0.34 -13.35
CA HIS A 782 26.84 -0.33 -11.92
C HIS A 782 27.73 0.84 -11.47
N GLU A 783 27.86 1.88 -12.28
CA GLU A 783 28.61 3.09 -11.93
C GLU A 783 27.76 4.04 -11.08
N VAL A 784 28.44 4.81 -10.22
CA VAL A 784 27.81 5.88 -9.45
C VAL A 784 27.54 7.06 -10.38
N LYS A 785 26.27 7.46 -10.48
CA LYS A 785 25.85 8.65 -11.25
C LYS A 785 25.88 9.93 -10.43
N ASP A 786 25.40 9.85 -9.19
CA ASP A 786 25.34 11.01 -8.29
C ASP A 786 25.27 10.54 -6.83
N THR A 787 25.71 11.41 -5.93
CA THR A 787 25.50 11.28 -4.48
C THR A 787 24.17 11.91 -4.11
N VAL A 788 23.33 11.16 -3.41
CA VAL A 788 22.05 11.64 -2.87
C VAL A 788 21.96 11.26 -1.40
N SER A 789 21.02 11.83 -0.66
CA SER A 789 20.83 11.50 0.75
C SER A 789 19.40 11.05 1.00
N LYS A 790 19.26 10.15 1.97
CA LYS A 790 17.99 9.85 2.64
C LYS A 790 17.93 10.67 3.92
N PRO A 791 16.91 11.52 4.13
CA PRO A 791 16.82 12.41 5.28
C PRO A 791 17.04 11.71 6.62
N ASN A 792 16.40 10.55 6.84
CA ASN A 792 16.55 9.81 8.10
C ASN A 792 17.96 9.26 8.34
N LEU A 793 18.75 9.01 7.28
CA LEU A 793 20.17 8.64 7.41
C LEU A 793 21.05 9.89 7.60
N LEU A 794 20.77 10.96 6.85
CA LEU A 794 21.48 12.24 6.93
C LEU A 794 21.36 12.88 8.32
N GLN A 795 20.17 12.84 8.92
CA GLN A 795 19.87 13.42 10.23
C GLN A 795 20.31 12.53 11.39
N ARG A 796 20.66 11.26 11.13
CA ARG A 796 20.98 10.27 12.17
C ARG A 796 22.10 10.74 13.11
N PRO A 797 23.23 11.29 12.64
CA PRO A 797 24.30 11.74 13.54
C PRO A 797 23.83 12.90 14.46
N TRP A 798 23.06 13.85 13.93
CA TRP A 798 22.49 14.95 14.73
C TRP A 798 21.49 14.44 15.76
N MET A 799 20.63 13.49 15.37
CA MET A 799 19.67 12.87 16.28
C MET A 799 20.40 12.15 17.42
N LYS A 800 21.46 11.39 17.11
CA LYS A 800 22.29 10.72 18.13
C LYS A 800 22.84 11.73 19.15
N ASP A 801 23.39 12.85 18.68
CA ASP A 801 23.91 13.87 19.59
C ASP A 801 22.83 14.44 20.50
N MET A 802 21.63 14.71 19.96
CA MET A 802 20.49 15.16 20.78
C MET A 802 20.13 14.11 21.83
N MET A 803 20.07 12.82 21.46
CA MET A 803 19.78 11.74 22.40
C MET A 803 20.84 11.63 23.50
N ASP A 804 22.12 11.78 23.15
CA ASP A 804 23.22 11.78 24.11
C ASP A 804 23.10 12.98 25.08
N GLU A 805 22.74 14.17 24.59
CA GLU A 805 22.52 15.35 25.44
C GLU A 805 21.30 15.23 26.37
N ILE A 806 20.23 14.58 25.90
CA ILE A 806 19.04 14.24 26.70
C ILE A 806 19.44 13.27 27.82
N ALA A 807 20.19 12.21 27.49
CA ALA A 807 20.63 11.21 28.47
C ALA A 807 21.57 11.79 29.53
N LYS A 808 22.55 12.63 29.15
CA LYS A 808 23.47 13.32 30.08
C LYS A 808 22.75 14.13 31.15
N ARG A 809 21.54 14.61 30.86
CA ARG A 809 20.73 15.42 31.77
C ARG A 809 19.68 14.62 32.54
N ASN A 810 19.71 13.28 32.43
CA ASN A 810 18.67 12.40 32.96
C ASN A 810 17.26 12.80 32.48
N ARG A 811 17.15 13.18 31.20
CA ARG A 811 15.90 13.56 30.55
C ARG A 811 15.43 12.46 29.62
N LYS A 812 14.21 12.61 29.10
CA LYS A 812 13.53 11.62 28.28
C LYS A 812 13.01 12.25 26.99
N LEU A 813 12.79 11.41 26.00
CA LEU A 813 12.14 11.76 24.76
C LEU A 813 10.77 11.05 24.71
N ILE A 814 9.84 11.60 23.94
CA ILE A 814 8.69 10.89 23.36
C ILE A 814 8.65 11.29 21.89
N GLY A 815 8.50 10.33 20.98
CA GLY A 815 8.40 10.59 19.55
C GLY A 815 7.00 10.29 19.00
N ASN A 816 6.45 11.20 18.20
CA ASN A 816 5.36 10.86 17.29
C ASN A 816 5.97 10.24 16.03
N ALA A 817 5.44 9.07 15.63
CA ALA A 817 5.90 8.13 14.61
C ALA A 817 6.94 7.09 15.07
N PRO A 818 6.89 5.86 14.51
CA PRO A 818 7.85 4.80 14.85
C PRO A 818 9.29 5.14 14.42
N PRO A 819 10.30 4.62 15.15
CA PRO A 819 11.69 4.83 14.80
C PRO A 819 12.04 4.08 13.51
N VAL A 820 12.68 4.75 12.57
CA VAL A 820 13.11 4.17 11.27
C VAL A 820 14.58 3.75 11.24
N THR A 821 15.32 4.01 12.33
CA THR A 821 16.71 3.60 12.53
C THR A 821 16.81 2.75 13.79
N LYS A 822 17.71 1.75 13.76
CA LYS A 822 18.17 1.01 14.94
C LYS A 822 18.75 1.95 15.98
N ALA A 823 19.53 2.95 15.55
CA ALA A 823 20.11 3.95 16.46
C ALA A 823 19.05 4.67 17.32
N LEU A 824 17.91 5.06 16.75
CA LEU A 824 16.83 5.71 17.49
C LEU A 824 16.02 4.72 18.34
N ARG A 825 15.79 3.50 17.84
CA ARG A 825 15.12 2.42 18.58
C ARG A 825 15.88 2.04 19.86
N ASP A 826 17.20 1.91 19.76
CA ASP A 826 18.06 1.40 20.84
C ASP A 826 18.13 2.35 22.05
N PHE A 827 17.68 3.60 21.92
CA PHE A 827 17.51 4.51 23.06
C PHE A 827 16.35 4.13 23.99
N LYS A 828 15.46 3.21 23.57
CA LYS A 828 14.33 2.72 24.38
C LYS A 828 13.41 3.84 24.88
N THR A 829 13.07 4.76 23.98
CA THR A 829 12.11 5.84 24.23
C THR A 829 10.71 5.45 23.78
N ILE A 830 9.69 6.13 24.31
CA ILE A 830 8.30 5.96 23.88
C ILE A 830 8.12 6.56 22.49
N PHE A 831 7.48 5.78 21.61
CA PHE A 831 6.92 6.21 20.34
C PHE A 831 5.41 5.96 20.31
N PHE A 832 4.66 6.74 19.55
CA PHE A 832 3.25 6.45 19.25
C PHE A 832 2.91 6.84 17.82
N ILE A 833 1.76 6.40 17.33
CA ILE A 833 1.26 6.78 15.99
C ILE A 833 -0.14 7.38 16.08
N GLU A 834 -0.39 8.42 15.29
CA GLU A 834 -1.70 9.06 15.24
C GLU A 834 -2.75 8.24 14.48
N GLU A 835 -4.01 8.35 14.92
CA GLU A 835 -5.19 7.73 14.29
C GLU A 835 -5.29 8.01 12.78
N CYS A 836 -4.85 9.20 12.34
CA CYS A 836 -4.90 9.61 10.94
C CYS A 836 -4.11 8.66 10.00
N MET A 837 -3.15 7.91 10.54
CA MET A 837 -2.33 6.94 9.79
C MET A 837 -3.05 5.60 9.55
N GLY A 838 -4.24 5.42 10.12
CA GLY A 838 -5.10 4.24 9.94
C GLY A 838 -4.43 2.93 10.38
N GLU A 839 -4.97 1.81 9.87
CA GLU A 839 -4.49 0.46 10.19
C GLU A 839 -2.99 0.28 9.87
N SER A 840 -2.50 0.87 8.77
CA SER A 840 -1.09 0.83 8.40
C SER A 840 -0.18 1.52 9.42
N GLY A 841 -0.66 2.59 10.04
CA GLY A 841 0.04 3.26 11.13
C GLY A 841 0.18 2.35 12.35
N LEU A 842 -0.89 1.66 12.73
CA LEU A 842 -0.89 0.75 13.87
C LEU A 842 0.10 -0.41 13.68
N TYR A 843 0.09 -1.08 12.53
CA TYR A 843 1.07 -2.14 12.22
C TYR A 843 2.53 -1.64 12.18
N SER A 844 2.75 -0.35 11.88
CA SER A 844 4.08 0.24 11.89
C SER A 844 4.69 0.36 13.30
N MET A 845 3.86 0.31 14.35
CA MET A 845 4.30 0.37 15.75
C MET A 845 4.71 -1.00 16.33
N HIS A 846 4.40 -2.11 15.65
CA HIS A 846 4.63 -3.46 16.16
C HIS A 846 6.09 -3.79 16.49
N LEU A 847 7.07 -3.10 15.88
CA LEU A 847 8.49 -3.30 16.19
C LEU A 847 9.07 -2.21 17.10
N SER A 848 8.22 -1.46 17.81
CA SER A 848 8.62 -0.44 18.79
C SER A 848 7.69 -0.49 20.01
N THR A 849 7.19 0.65 20.49
CA THR A 849 6.17 0.70 21.55
C THR A 849 4.78 0.52 20.94
N PRO A 850 3.95 -0.44 21.37
CA PRO A 850 2.65 -0.71 20.77
C PRO A 850 1.60 0.33 21.21
N LEU A 851 1.78 1.59 20.78
CA LEU A 851 0.99 2.73 21.20
C LEU A 851 0.36 3.51 20.04
N GLY A 852 -0.93 3.78 20.16
CA GLY A 852 -1.71 4.63 19.26
C GLY A 852 -2.17 5.92 19.94
N PHE A 853 -2.71 6.86 19.17
CA PHE A 853 -3.11 8.18 19.66
C PHE A 853 -4.31 8.74 18.89
N CYS A 854 -5.28 9.32 19.62
CA CYS A 854 -6.31 10.19 19.05
C CYS A 854 -6.78 11.25 20.05
N TYR A 855 -7.28 12.38 19.53
CA TYR A 855 -7.84 13.46 20.34
C TYR A 855 -9.22 13.16 20.97
N LYS A 856 -9.82 12.01 20.69
CA LYS A 856 -11.20 11.68 21.08
C LYS A 856 -11.26 11.28 22.56
N LEU A 857 -12.30 11.74 23.25
CA LEU A 857 -12.56 11.46 24.67
C LEU A 857 -13.86 10.65 24.84
N GLY A 858 -14.08 10.08 26.03
CA GLY A 858 -15.31 9.35 26.36
C GLY A 858 -15.56 8.17 25.42
N THR A 859 -16.81 7.97 25.01
CA THR A 859 -17.22 6.87 24.12
C THR A 859 -16.52 6.90 22.75
N GLU A 860 -16.28 8.07 22.16
CA GLU A 860 -15.57 8.16 20.89
C GLU A 860 -14.08 7.81 21.04
N GLY A 861 -13.49 8.17 22.19
CA GLY A 861 -12.15 7.71 22.58
C GLY A 861 -12.10 6.21 22.81
N PHE A 862 -13.13 5.62 23.43
CA PHE A 862 -13.23 4.18 23.65
C PHE A 862 -13.36 3.39 22.33
N LYS A 863 -14.15 3.88 21.37
CA LYS A 863 -14.22 3.29 20.03
C LYS A 863 -12.86 3.26 19.33
N HIS A 864 -12.11 4.36 19.41
CA HIS A 864 -10.75 4.40 18.88
C HIS A 864 -9.81 3.46 19.64
N PHE A 865 -9.91 3.40 20.97
CA PHE A 865 -9.15 2.45 21.78
C PHE A 865 -9.41 1.01 21.34
N LYS A 866 -10.67 0.65 21.07
CA LYS A 866 -11.03 -0.66 20.51
C LYS A 866 -10.35 -0.91 19.16
N THR A 867 -10.36 0.06 18.24
CA THR A 867 -9.62 -0.06 16.97
C THR A 867 -8.11 -0.28 17.17
N CYS A 868 -7.50 0.36 18.16
CA CYS A 868 -6.10 0.10 18.51
C CYS A 868 -5.91 -1.33 19.02
N ILE A 869 -6.77 -1.79 19.95
CA ILE A 869 -6.69 -3.14 20.52
C ILE A 869 -6.93 -4.22 19.47
N ASP A 870 -7.80 -3.99 18.49
CA ASP A 870 -8.02 -4.90 17.36
C ASP A 870 -6.73 -5.13 16.55
N ALA A 871 -5.80 -4.18 16.56
CA ALA A 871 -4.47 -4.31 15.97
C ALA A 871 -3.39 -4.79 16.97
N GLY A 872 -3.68 -4.95 18.26
CA GLY A 872 -2.69 -5.29 19.30
C GLY A 872 -1.94 -4.08 19.86
N ILE A 873 -2.54 -2.89 19.78
CA ILE A 873 -1.99 -1.59 20.19
C ILE A 873 -2.84 -0.99 21.31
N VAL A 874 -2.23 -0.25 22.24
CA VAL A 874 -2.92 0.45 23.33
C VAL A 874 -2.96 1.96 23.04
N CYS A 875 -4.10 2.64 23.25
CA CYS A 875 -4.13 4.10 23.12
C CYS A 875 -3.33 4.76 24.26
N PHE A 876 -2.38 5.62 23.90
CA PHE A 876 -1.48 6.31 24.82
C PHE A 876 -2.12 7.56 25.46
N GLN A 877 -3.02 8.24 24.76
CA GLN A 877 -3.73 9.38 25.33
C GLN A 877 -4.78 8.93 26.35
N TYR A 878 -4.88 9.67 27.45
CA TYR A 878 -6.00 9.56 28.38
C TYR A 878 -7.30 10.05 27.71
N SER A 879 -8.22 9.11 27.50
CA SER A 879 -9.53 9.35 26.86
C SER A 879 -10.68 9.24 27.85
N ALA A 880 -10.61 8.31 28.82
CA ALA A 880 -11.58 8.15 29.91
C ALA A 880 -11.01 7.24 31.03
N ALA A 881 -11.84 6.93 32.03
CA ALA A 881 -11.46 6.13 33.21
C ALA A 881 -10.96 4.71 32.87
N PHE A 882 -11.27 4.14 31.71
CA PHE A 882 -10.69 2.85 31.31
C PHE A 882 -9.17 2.91 31.14
N ASN A 883 -8.60 4.07 30.79
CA ASN A 883 -7.16 4.25 30.67
C ASN A 883 -6.42 4.07 32.00
N ASP A 884 -7.07 4.34 33.14
CA ASP A 884 -6.51 4.16 34.48
C ASP A 884 -6.03 2.72 34.69
N ASN A 885 -6.72 1.78 34.08
CA ASN A 885 -6.47 0.35 34.21
C ASN A 885 -5.63 -0.20 33.05
N CYS A 886 -5.18 0.62 32.10
CA CYS A 886 -4.32 0.19 31.00
C CYS A 886 -2.82 0.27 31.30
N PHE A 887 -2.39 0.96 32.37
CA PHE A 887 -0.98 1.22 32.66
C PHE A 887 -0.66 1.10 34.17
N PRO A 888 0.62 0.82 34.56
CA PRO A 888 1.77 0.56 33.70
C PRO A 888 1.67 -0.76 32.93
N LEU A 889 2.31 -0.83 31.76
CA LEU A 889 2.32 -2.03 30.94
C LEU A 889 3.71 -2.27 30.33
N THR A 890 4.25 -3.47 30.53
CA THR A 890 5.47 -3.98 29.89
C THR A 890 5.04 -5.06 28.90
N PRO A 891 4.96 -4.77 27.59
CA PRO A 891 4.41 -5.71 26.62
C PRO A 891 5.18 -7.04 26.60
N MET A 892 4.47 -8.15 26.61
CA MET A 892 5.00 -9.50 26.39
C MET A 892 4.57 -10.01 25.02
N GLU A 893 3.27 -9.90 24.73
CA GLU A 893 2.69 -10.29 23.45
C GLU A 893 1.71 -9.23 22.93
N VAL A 894 1.89 -8.83 21.68
CA VAL A 894 0.87 -8.12 20.89
C VAL A 894 0.14 -9.12 20.01
N ARG A 895 -1.19 -9.04 19.96
CA ARG A 895 -2.05 -9.97 19.23
C ARG A 895 -3.24 -9.22 18.62
N LYS A 896 -3.88 -9.81 17.63
CA LYS A 896 -5.13 -9.26 17.07
C LYS A 896 -6.23 -9.28 18.13
N GLY A 897 -6.64 -8.11 18.60
CA GLY A 897 -7.73 -7.96 19.59
C GLY A 897 -7.30 -8.03 21.05
N TYR A 898 -6.03 -8.25 21.38
CA TYR A 898 -5.56 -8.27 22.77
C TYR A 898 -4.05 -8.03 22.90
N LEU A 899 -3.63 -7.67 24.11
CA LEU A 899 -2.23 -7.50 24.51
C LEU A 899 -2.01 -8.13 25.89
N ILE A 900 -0.94 -8.91 26.02
CA ILE A 900 -0.47 -9.45 27.30
C ILE A 900 0.77 -8.68 27.71
N ALA A 901 0.76 -8.09 28.90
CA ALA A 901 1.88 -7.42 29.53
C ALA A 901 2.19 -8.08 30.88
N LYS A 902 3.39 -7.83 31.42
CA LYS A 902 3.80 -8.40 32.73
C LYS A 902 2.81 -8.06 33.85
N GLU A 903 2.26 -6.85 33.81
CA GLU A 903 1.40 -6.28 34.84
C GLU A 903 -0.09 -6.48 34.57
N ARG A 904 -0.50 -6.70 33.30
CA ARG A 904 -1.92 -6.79 32.93
C ARG A 904 -2.16 -7.45 31.57
N ILE A 905 -3.38 -7.95 31.38
CA ILE A 905 -3.90 -8.38 30.08
C ILE A 905 -5.03 -7.42 29.69
N ILE A 906 -4.98 -6.90 28.48
CA ILE A 906 -6.01 -6.01 27.91
C ILE A 906 -6.59 -6.74 26.70
N THR A 907 -7.89 -7.03 26.72
CA THR A 907 -8.53 -7.80 25.65
C THR A 907 -9.85 -7.17 25.21
N GLY A 908 -10.02 -7.06 23.90
CA GLY A 908 -11.27 -6.75 23.23
C GLY A 908 -12.00 -7.98 22.69
N VAL A 909 -11.51 -9.20 22.98
CA VAL A 909 -12.07 -10.47 22.54
C VAL A 909 -12.31 -11.43 23.72
N SER A 910 -13.30 -12.31 23.58
CA SER A 910 -13.54 -13.40 24.54
C SER A 910 -12.53 -14.53 24.37
N GLY A 911 -12.15 -15.18 25.47
CA GLY A 911 -11.14 -16.24 25.49
C GLY A 911 -10.66 -16.58 26.89
N THR A 912 -9.73 -17.51 26.98
CA THR A 912 -9.04 -17.88 28.23
C THR A 912 -7.69 -17.18 28.28
N PHE A 913 -7.40 -16.43 29.34
CA PHE A 913 -6.20 -15.61 29.47
C PHE A 913 -5.40 -15.95 30.74
N GLY A 914 -4.08 -15.74 30.72
CA GLY A 914 -3.22 -15.97 31.89
C GLY A 914 -1.74 -15.81 31.56
N TRP A 915 -0.91 -15.74 32.61
CA TRP A 915 0.54 -15.50 32.53
C TRP A 915 1.40 -16.76 32.57
N ASP A 916 0.80 -17.94 32.39
CA ASP A 916 1.50 -19.23 32.57
C ASP A 916 2.08 -19.40 33.99
N ASP A 917 1.44 -18.76 34.97
CA ASP A 917 1.78 -18.81 36.40
C ASP A 917 0.51 -18.86 37.27
N ASN A 918 0.64 -18.82 38.59
CA ASN A 918 -0.47 -18.90 39.55
C ASN A 918 -0.98 -17.53 40.04
N SER A 919 -0.65 -16.43 39.36
CA SER A 919 -0.92 -15.08 39.86
C SER A 919 -2.41 -14.73 39.91
N ASP A 920 -2.82 -14.10 41.02
CA ASP A 920 -4.15 -13.52 41.16
C ASP A 920 -4.26 -12.18 40.42
N ALA A 921 -5.49 -11.69 40.21
CA ALA A 921 -5.72 -10.47 39.47
C ALA A 921 -6.97 -9.70 39.93
N GLU A 922 -6.94 -8.39 39.73
CA GLU A 922 -8.10 -7.52 39.73
C GLU A 922 -8.72 -7.47 38.33
N LEU A 923 -10.05 -7.48 38.27
CA LEU A 923 -10.79 -7.70 37.03
C LEU A 923 -11.71 -6.51 36.74
N TYR A 924 -11.50 -5.87 35.60
CA TYR A 924 -12.31 -4.76 35.12
C TYR A 924 -12.99 -5.11 33.81
N LEU A 925 -14.26 -4.75 33.69
CA LEU A 925 -15.07 -4.97 32.49
C LEU A 925 -15.72 -3.64 32.09
N TYR A 926 -15.58 -3.27 30.83
CA TYR A 926 -16.16 -2.07 30.24
C TYR A 926 -17.13 -2.45 29.12
N ASN A 927 -18.30 -1.80 29.09
CA ASN A 927 -19.29 -2.00 28.03
C ASN A 927 -18.90 -1.28 26.73
N GLY A 928 -19.71 -1.44 25.67
CA GLY A 928 -19.50 -0.77 24.37
C GLY A 928 -19.44 0.77 24.38
N LYS A 929 -19.78 1.41 25.51
CA LYS A 929 -19.66 2.87 25.70
C LYS A 929 -18.38 3.28 26.44
N GLY A 930 -17.61 2.31 26.95
CA GLY A 930 -16.42 2.54 27.78
C GLY A 930 -16.74 2.76 29.26
N GLU A 931 -17.93 2.39 29.72
CA GLU A 931 -18.36 2.52 31.12
C GLU A 931 -18.00 1.25 31.89
N LEU A 932 -17.46 1.40 33.10
CA LEU A 932 -17.17 0.28 33.98
C LEU A 932 -18.48 -0.40 34.41
N VAL A 933 -18.57 -1.71 34.24
CA VAL A 933 -19.74 -2.51 34.63
C VAL A 933 -19.34 -3.59 35.64
N LYS A 934 -20.32 -4.11 36.37
CA LYS A 934 -20.09 -5.20 37.32
C LYS A 934 -19.51 -6.41 36.57
N ASN A 935 -18.42 -6.95 37.09
CA ASN A 935 -17.79 -8.13 36.50
C ASN A 935 -18.64 -9.38 36.79
N THR A 936 -19.49 -9.77 35.84
CA THR A 936 -20.25 -11.03 35.84
C THR A 936 -19.77 -12.00 34.76
N MET A 937 -18.79 -11.60 33.96
CA MET A 937 -18.40 -12.25 32.70
C MET A 937 -16.99 -12.84 32.71
N ILE A 938 -16.19 -12.57 33.75
CA ILE A 938 -14.84 -13.08 33.89
C ILE A 938 -14.79 -14.05 35.06
N LYS A 939 -14.40 -15.31 34.80
CA LYS A 939 -14.29 -16.36 35.81
C LYS A 939 -12.84 -16.81 35.96
N LYS A 940 -12.33 -16.79 37.19
CA LYS A 940 -11.03 -17.38 37.54
C LYS A 940 -11.14 -18.91 37.58
N ARG A 941 -10.16 -19.60 37.02
CA ARG A 941 -10.00 -21.07 37.13
C ARG A 941 -8.53 -21.41 37.38
N THR A 942 -8.30 -22.61 37.90
CA THR A 942 -6.98 -23.21 37.98
C THR A 942 -6.91 -24.35 36.97
N VAL A 943 -5.86 -24.36 36.13
CA VAL A 943 -5.59 -25.41 35.14
C VAL A 943 -4.12 -25.77 35.27
N ASP A 944 -3.81 -27.04 35.56
CA ASP A 944 -2.45 -27.55 35.73
C ASP A 944 -1.59 -26.70 36.71
N GLY A 945 -2.20 -26.28 37.83
CA GLY A 945 -1.55 -25.43 38.85
C GLY A 945 -1.39 -23.96 38.48
N LYS A 946 -1.87 -23.53 37.31
CA LYS A 946 -1.80 -22.15 36.81
C LYS A 946 -3.15 -21.46 36.90
N THR A 947 -3.13 -20.16 37.17
CA THR A 947 -4.33 -19.33 37.22
C THR A 947 -4.65 -18.84 35.81
N VAL A 948 -5.89 -19.09 35.36
CA VAL A 948 -6.42 -18.57 34.10
C VAL A 948 -7.76 -17.87 34.33
N TYR A 949 -8.10 -16.97 33.42
CA TYR A 949 -9.32 -16.16 33.44
C TYR A 949 -10.12 -16.40 32.17
N ASP A 950 -11.29 -17.02 32.31
CA ASP A 950 -12.25 -17.21 31.24
C ASP A 950 -13.06 -15.92 31.07
N VAL A 951 -12.87 -15.22 29.97
CA VAL A 951 -13.58 -13.97 29.61
C VAL A 951 -14.68 -14.29 28.60
N ARG A 952 -15.94 -14.08 28.98
CA ARG A 952 -17.14 -14.29 28.14
C ARG A 952 -17.93 -12.98 28.01
N MET A 953 -17.49 -12.11 27.12
CA MET A 953 -18.08 -10.78 26.93
C MET A 953 -18.56 -10.55 25.49
N PRO A 954 -19.55 -9.66 25.28
CA PRO A 954 -19.96 -9.25 23.95
C PRO A 954 -18.82 -8.57 23.16
N GLY A 955 -18.89 -8.58 21.83
CA GLY A 955 -17.80 -8.16 20.94
C GLY A 955 -17.39 -6.68 21.02
N ASP A 956 -18.24 -5.82 21.57
CA ASP A 956 -17.99 -4.39 21.79
C ASP A 956 -17.40 -4.07 23.17
N HIS A 957 -17.31 -5.05 24.07
CA HIS A 957 -16.76 -4.87 25.42
C HIS A 957 -15.22 -4.89 25.43
N LEU A 958 -14.67 -4.46 26.56
CA LEU A 958 -13.25 -4.53 26.89
C LEU A 958 -13.08 -5.12 28.28
N ALA A 959 -12.22 -6.12 28.42
CA ALA A 959 -11.80 -6.64 29.71
C ALA A 959 -10.32 -6.28 29.98
N ILE A 960 -10.04 -5.91 31.24
CA ILE A 960 -8.69 -5.64 31.71
C ILE A 960 -8.45 -6.42 32.99
N ILE A 961 -7.43 -7.28 32.95
CA ILE A 961 -7.04 -8.19 34.03
C ILE A 961 -5.71 -7.67 34.57
N VAL A 962 -5.71 -7.08 35.77
CA VAL A 962 -4.54 -6.46 36.39
C VAL A 962 -3.93 -7.43 37.39
N LYS A 963 -2.68 -7.84 37.14
CA LYS A 963 -1.96 -8.80 37.98
C LYS A 963 -1.70 -8.22 39.37
N LYS A 964 -1.91 -9.01 40.42
CA LYS A 964 -1.60 -8.66 41.82
C LYS A 964 -0.16 -8.98 42.19
#